data_AF-A0A517PSN1-F1
#
_entry.id   AF-A0A517PSN1-F1
#
_cell.length_a   1.000
_cell.length_b   1.000
_cell.length_c   1.000
_cell.angle_alpha   90.00
_cell.angle_beta   90.00
_cell.angle_gamma   90.00
#
_symmetry.space_group_name_H-M   'P 1'
#
loop_
_entity.id
_entity.type
_entity.pdbx_description
1 polymer ?
#
loop_
_entity_poly.entity_id
_entity_poly.type
_entity_poly.pdbx_seq_one_letter_code
_entity_poly.pdbx_strand_id
1 'polypeptide(L)'
;MTNTALATDLPTSDQIVHNTRLRWCIYILLLTVTAGQNLAAIMNSVPLQSANDRSRWCTVWSLVEEGTYQIDTINDRSGWSSIDKVRHQDHFYSSKPPLFPTMVAGLYWLIKTITGLNLNQNLYDVAHLILILVNLIPMLIALALICRMVEKYAQTDFTRFFVVIASCFATLLTPFLLTLNNHSIAASCAVCTLYPLMRIILDGDQKKRYFVLAGFFAMFTCCNELPAALFGLVTFGLLFKANPRLTLLVFSPAALIPLIGFFVTNYAATGGWKPFYMYYGTEKYLYEHKGIPSYWNNPQGLDQNLDSPLVYFFHCTLGHHGIFSLSPIYLLTLFSWVRIRQAAQHTLRPLLWISLGLTVIVFGFYMTRTGNYNYGGNSAALRWMLWLTPFWLISMIPLLDQFANRRWLQCVGVLCLLLSVFSAHHPLHNPWRAPWIFSWFKEAGWIQYEQRPTAFKRPHSSWLASIPESTPEVPEPFVEFTGPANDGRLIRLRISVVKSEEQQSKAPNLRTIQVTRHLGSDLVQSSRYSIDVAKFNAGKWPEEFLQWPNENVSDAEKYAAYRFFYGMPRRRAYNPGKTRHLFTPLRQDAYRCQLAASQVAVTIAADTQAEKKLRYRTDLWLTDQIPFGVAQFETSVYDGSKGQLLSRQTLIVTSASGQSAETTE
;
A
#
# COMPACT_ATOMS: atom_id res chain seq x y z
N MET A 1 -42.16 -45.48 49.92
CA MET A 1 -41.39 -45.23 48.69
C MET A 1 -40.98 -43.77 48.71
N THR A 2 -39.74 -43.51 49.10
CA THR A 2 -39.19 -42.19 49.39
C THR A 2 -38.72 -41.50 48.12
N ASN A 3 -39.20 -40.28 47.95
CA ASN A 3 -38.86 -39.33 46.90
C ASN A 3 -37.41 -38.83 47.13
N THR A 4 -36.45 -39.25 46.32
CA THR A 4 -35.11 -38.64 46.29
C THR A 4 -35.09 -37.53 45.24
N ALA A 5 -35.38 -36.31 45.69
CA ALA A 5 -35.11 -35.10 44.94
C ALA A 5 -33.59 -34.99 44.70
N LEU A 6 -33.18 -34.95 43.44
CA LEU A 6 -31.83 -34.56 43.03
C LEU A 6 -31.59 -33.11 43.47
N ALA A 7 -30.82 -32.93 44.54
CA ALA A 7 -30.25 -31.65 44.90
C ALA A 7 -29.28 -31.23 43.79
N THR A 8 -29.65 -30.22 43.01
CA THR A 8 -28.70 -29.51 42.15
C THR A 8 -27.82 -28.66 43.06
N ASP A 9 -26.64 -29.15 43.40
CA ASP A 9 -25.64 -28.42 44.18
C ASP A 9 -25.26 -27.12 43.46
N LEU A 10 -25.77 -26.00 43.95
CA LEU A 10 -25.33 -24.68 43.53
C LEU A 10 -23.87 -24.50 43.98
N PRO A 11 -22.98 -24.01 43.11
CA PRO A 11 -21.56 -23.87 43.45
C PRO A 11 -21.36 -22.95 44.65
N THR A 12 -20.44 -23.32 45.54
CA THR A 12 -20.13 -22.53 46.75
C THR A 12 -19.47 -21.19 46.37
N SER A 13 -19.57 -20.19 47.25
CA SER A 13 -18.91 -18.88 47.06
C SER A 13 -17.41 -19.03 46.73
N ASP A 14 -16.72 -19.96 47.39
CA ASP A 14 -15.31 -20.24 47.14
C ASP A 14 -15.05 -20.85 45.76
N GLN A 15 -15.93 -21.74 45.27
CA GLN A 15 -15.84 -22.29 43.92
C GLN A 15 -16.05 -21.20 42.85
N ILE A 16 -17.00 -20.28 43.05
CA ILE A 16 -17.24 -19.16 42.13
C ILE A 16 -16.02 -18.24 42.06
N VAL A 17 -15.43 -17.90 43.22
CA VAL A 17 -14.23 -17.07 43.30
C VAL A 17 -13.03 -17.79 42.67
N HIS A 18 -12.84 -19.08 42.93
CA HIS A 18 -11.77 -19.88 42.35
C HIS A 18 -11.86 -19.94 40.82
N ASN A 19 -13.04 -20.24 40.27
CA ASN A 19 -13.27 -20.30 38.82
C ASN A 19 -13.01 -18.93 38.15
N THR A 20 -13.42 -17.85 38.80
CA THR A 20 -13.16 -16.49 38.31
C THR A 20 -11.67 -16.17 38.28
N ARG A 21 -10.93 -16.51 39.34
CA ARG A 21 -9.46 -16.34 39.39
C ARG A 21 -8.77 -17.14 38.29
N LEU A 22 -9.16 -18.40 38.08
CA LEU A 22 -8.61 -19.25 37.03
C LEU A 22 -8.83 -18.64 35.63
N ARG A 23 -10.05 -18.16 35.34
CA ARG A 23 -10.34 -17.47 34.07
C ARG A 23 -9.46 -16.25 33.86
N TRP A 24 -9.30 -15.41 34.88
CA TRP A 24 -8.41 -14.24 34.80
C TRP A 24 -6.95 -14.62 34.62
N CYS A 25 -6.47 -15.69 35.25
CA CYS A 25 -5.13 -16.23 34.98
C CYS A 25 -4.97 -16.60 33.51
N ILE A 26 -5.96 -17.29 32.92
CA ILE A 26 -5.96 -17.65 31.49
C ILE A 26 -5.98 -16.39 30.63
N TYR A 27 -6.83 -15.40 30.93
CA TYR A 27 -6.87 -14.15 30.18
C TYR A 27 -5.51 -13.45 30.20
N ILE A 28 -4.86 -13.36 31.36
CA ILE A 28 -3.53 -12.76 31.49
C ILE A 28 -2.51 -13.51 30.64
N LEU A 29 -2.53 -14.85 30.65
CA LEU A 29 -1.63 -15.64 29.80
C LEU A 29 -1.87 -15.36 28.31
N LEU A 30 -3.12 -15.31 27.86
CA LEU A 30 -3.45 -15.00 26.46
C LEU A 30 -3.00 -13.58 26.08
N LEU A 31 -3.18 -12.59 26.96
CA LEU A 31 -2.72 -11.22 26.74
C LEU A 31 -1.18 -11.14 26.71
N THR A 32 -0.48 -11.89 27.56
CA THR A 32 0.99 -11.95 27.56
C THR A 32 1.52 -12.55 26.26
N VAL A 33 0.93 -13.66 25.78
CA VAL A 33 1.30 -14.24 24.48
C VAL A 33 1.03 -13.26 23.35
N THR A 34 -0.13 -12.60 23.36
CA THR A 34 -0.49 -11.59 22.36
C THR A 34 0.49 -10.42 22.37
N ALA A 35 0.87 -9.92 23.55
CA ALA A 35 1.85 -8.86 23.70
C ALA A 35 3.23 -9.27 23.15
N GLY A 36 3.72 -10.46 23.54
CA GLY A 36 5.01 -10.97 23.08
C GLY A 36 5.06 -11.20 21.58
N GLN A 37 4.03 -11.79 20.99
CA GLN A 37 3.95 -12.01 19.54
C GLN A 37 3.92 -10.70 18.75
N ASN A 38 3.10 -9.74 19.18
CA ASN A 38 3.01 -8.45 18.47
C ASN A 38 4.24 -7.58 18.67
N LEU A 39 4.86 -7.62 19.85
CA LEU A 39 6.14 -6.96 20.07
C LEU A 39 7.22 -7.54 19.15
N ALA A 40 7.34 -8.87 19.09
CA ALA A 40 8.28 -9.52 18.19
C ALA A 40 7.99 -9.17 16.72
N ALA A 41 6.72 -9.15 16.31
CA ALA A 41 6.34 -8.79 14.95
C ALA A 41 6.68 -7.33 14.63
N ILE A 42 6.45 -6.37 15.54
CA ILE A 42 6.84 -4.97 15.37
C ILE A 42 8.36 -4.88 15.19
N MET A 43 9.14 -5.48 16.10
CA MET A 43 10.61 -5.42 16.06
C MET A 43 11.22 -6.05 14.80
N ASN A 44 10.53 -7.00 14.17
CA ASN A 44 10.97 -7.64 12.93
C ASN A 44 10.34 -7.01 11.67
N SER A 45 9.52 -5.97 11.81
CA SER A 45 8.86 -5.31 10.68
C SER A 45 9.79 -4.28 10.02
N VAL A 46 9.72 -4.18 8.70
CA VAL A 46 10.32 -3.06 7.96
C VAL A 46 9.40 -1.84 8.13
N PRO A 47 9.85 -0.65 8.55
CA PRO A 47 9.00 0.55 8.56
C PRO A 47 8.60 0.99 7.15
N LEU A 48 7.60 1.89 7.03
CA LEU A 48 7.28 2.56 5.76
C LEU A 48 6.76 1.61 4.65
N GLN A 49 6.03 0.56 5.05
CA GLN A 49 5.71 -0.59 4.17
C GLN A 49 4.76 -0.28 3.02
N SER A 50 4.02 0.84 3.08
CA SER A 50 3.11 1.26 2.00
C SER A 50 3.09 2.76 1.83
N ALA A 51 2.56 3.21 0.69
CA ALA A 51 2.30 4.63 0.48
C ALA A 51 1.38 5.22 1.58
N ASN A 52 0.43 4.43 2.06
CA ASN A 52 -0.49 4.84 3.11
C ASN A 52 0.20 5.11 4.45
N ASP A 53 1.10 4.20 4.84
CA ASP A 53 1.95 4.29 6.02
C ASP A 53 2.93 5.46 5.87
N ARG A 54 3.68 5.50 4.75
CA ARG A 54 4.63 6.57 4.41
C ARG A 54 4.03 7.96 4.46
N SER A 55 2.81 8.14 3.94
CA SER A 55 2.11 9.42 3.95
C SER A 55 1.96 10.00 5.36
N ARG A 56 1.74 9.16 6.38
CA ARG A 56 1.62 9.62 7.78
C ARG A 56 2.99 9.92 8.36
N TRP A 57 3.98 9.06 8.10
CA TRP A 57 5.35 9.27 8.55
C TRP A 57 5.98 10.53 7.96
N CYS A 58 5.68 10.88 6.70
CA CYS A 58 6.12 12.13 6.13
C CYS A 58 5.59 13.34 6.93
N THR A 59 4.31 13.34 7.32
CA THR A 59 3.78 14.40 8.21
C THR A 59 4.45 14.41 9.58
N VAL A 60 4.68 13.24 10.19
CA VAL A 60 5.39 13.13 11.48
C VAL A 60 6.79 13.74 11.39
N TRP A 61 7.53 13.39 10.34
CA TRP A 61 8.88 13.89 10.10
C TRP A 61 8.86 15.39 9.85
N SER A 62 8.04 15.89 8.92
CA SER A 62 8.00 17.31 8.55
C SER A 62 7.62 18.23 9.71
N LEU A 63 6.70 17.80 10.58
CA LEU A 63 6.33 18.59 11.75
C LEU A 63 7.49 18.76 12.75
N VAL A 64 8.34 17.74 12.91
CA VAL A 64 9.44 17.77 13.89
C VAL A 64 10.74 18.32 13.30
N GLU A 65 11.03 18.02 12.04
CA GLU A 65 12.29 18.41 11.39
C GLU A 65 12.18 19.76 10.68
N GLU A 66 11.00 20.15 10.21
CA GLU A 66 10.80 21.37 9.41
C GLU A 66 9.71 22.30 9.97
N GLY A 67 8.98 21.89 11.02
CA GLY A 67 7.92 22.70 11.62
C GLY A 67 6.72 22.95 10.71
N THR A 68 6.50 22.11 9.70
CA THR A 68 5.45 22.30 8.67
C THR A 68 4.67 21.02 8.37
N TYR A 69 3.45 21.18 7.84
CA TYR A 69 2.66 20.07 7.28
C TYR A 69 3.04 19.72 5.83
N GLN A 70 3.85 20.56 5.19
CA GLN A 70 4.38 20.32 3.85
C GLN A 70 5.36 19.14 3.90
N ILE A 71 5.26 18.23 2.94
CA ILE A 71 6.04 16.99 2.91
C ILE A 71 7.02 16.92 1.73
N ASP A 72 7.25 18.04 1.04
CA ASP A 72 8.04 18.10 -0.20
C ASP A 72 9.43 17.45 -0.02
N THR A 73 10.22 17.91 0.96
CA THR A 73 11.59 17.45 1.22
C THR A 73 11.65 15.95 1.49
N ILE A 74 10.81 15.46 2.41
CA ILE A 74 10.87 14.06 2.83
C ILE A 74 10.26 13.12 1.79
N ASN A 75 9.26 13.58 1.03
CA ASN A 75 8.65 12.78 -0.03
C ASN A 75 9.63 12.50 -1.19
N ASP A 76 10.57 13.40 -1.45
CA ASP A 76 11.58 13.24 -2.50
C ASP A 76 12.73 12.31 -2.09
N ARG A 77 12.85 12.00 -0.80
CA ARG A 77 13.82 11.02 -0.29
C ARG A 77 13.45 9.60 -0.72
N SER A 78 14.44 8.87 -1.22
CA SER A 78 14.30 7.44 -1.55
C SER A 78 13.76 6.64 -0.36
N GLY A 79 12.75 5.80 -0.60
CA GLY A 79 12.08 5.01 0.43
C GLY A 79 10.95 5.72 1.18
N TRP A 80 10.79 7.05 1.05
CA TRP A 80 9.75 7.84 1.73
C TRP A 80 8.60 8.28 0.81
N SER A 81 8.83 8.32 -0.50
CA SER A 81 7.84 8.74 -1.49
C SER A 81 6.49 8.01 -1.37
N SER A 82 5.39 8.78 -1.44
CA SER A 82 4.04 8.27 -1.33
C SER A 82 3.14 8.74 -2.48
N ILE A 83 2.27 7.84 -2.94
CA ILE A 83 1.13 8.17 -3.84
C ILE A 83 -0.07 8.73 -3.06
N ASP A 84 -0.11 8.54 -1.74
CA ASP A 84 -1.21 8.98 -0.87
C ASP A 84 -1.04 10.45 -0.47
N LYS A 85 -0.72 11.32 -1.43
CA LYS A 85 -0.45 12.75 -1.23
C LYS A 85 -1.30 13.62 -2.14
N VAL A 86 -1.47 14.88 -1.76
CA VAL A 86 -2.18 15.90 -2.53
C VAL A 86 -1.26 17.08 -2.80
N ARG A 87 -1.57 17.86 -3.84
CA ARG A 87 -0.90 19.14 -4.12
C ARG A 87 -1.82 20.28 -3.74
N HIS A 88 -1.32 21.23 -2.94
CA HIS A 88 -2.07 22.40 -2.51
C HIS A 88 -1.12 23.59 -2.36
N GLN A 89 -1.44 24.72 -3.00
CA GLN A 89 -0.59 25.92 -2.98
C GLN A 89 0.88 25.60 -3.31
N ASP A 90 1.09 24.85 -4.40
CA ASP A 90 2.40 24.38 -4.88
C ASP A 90 3.22 23.45 -3.98
N HIS A 91 2.67 23.04 -2.84
CA HIS A 91 3.31 22.10 -1.93
C HIS A 91 2.60 20.74 -1.88
N PHE A 92 3.34 19.70 -1.54
CA PHE A 92 2.80 18.39 -1.23
C PHE A 92 2.37 18.26 0.22
N TYR A 93 1.21 17.64 0.43
CA TYR A 93 0.70 17.30 1.74
C TYR A 93 0.25 15.84 1.78
N SER A 94 0.28 15.26 2.98
CA SER A 94 -0.36 13.96 3.23
C SER A 94 -1.85 14.03 2.95
N SER A 95 -2.40 13.01 2.27
CA SER A 95 -3.85 12.89 2.09
C SER A 95 -4.60 12.47 3.35
N LYS A 96 -3.89 12.11 4.43
CA LYS A 96 -4.48 11.55 5.65
C LYS A 96 -4.88 12.66 6.62
N PRO A 97 -5.95 12.44 7.42
CA PRO A 97 -6.30 13.38 8.49
C PRO A 97 -5.10 13.67 9.41
N PRO A 98 -4.80 14.95 9.70
CA PRO A 98 -3.54 15.34 10.32
C PRO A 98 -3.48 15.08 11.83
N LEU A 99 -4.62 15.04 12.55
CA LEU A 99 -4.64 14.93 14.02
C LEU A 99 -3.73 13.83 14.57
N PHE A 100 -3.89 12.60 14.10
CA PHE A 100 -3.13 11.47 14.63
C PHE A 100 -1.63 11.56 14.29
N PRO A 101 -1.22 11.83 13.03
CA PRO A 101 0.17 12.17 12.73
C PRO A 101 0.75 13.31 13.58
N THR A 102 -0.02 14.36 13.88
CA THR A 102 0.44 15.46 14.75
C THR A 102 0.70 15.00 16.19
N MET A 103 -0.16 14.14 16.74
CA MET A 103 0.08 13.55 18.06
C MET A 103 1.33 12.66 18.06
N VAL A 104 1.53 11.88 16.98
CA VAL A 104 2.72 11.04 16.80
C VAL A 104 3.98 11.88 16.63
N ALA A 105 3.90 13.03 15.96
CA ALA A 105 4.99 14.00 15.87
C ALA A 105 5.43 14.49 17.26
N GLY A 106 4.48 14.75 18.17
CA GLY A 106 4.79 15.07 19.56
C GLY A 106 5.56 13.96 20.29
N LEU A 107 5.20 12.69 20.05
CA LEU A 107 5.94 11.54 20.60
C LEU A 107 7.34 11.42 19.97
N TYR A 108 7.44 11.60 18.65
CA TYR A 108 8.72 11.58 17.96
C TYR A 108 9.66 12.68 18.48
N TRP A 109 9.15 13.90 18.64
CA TRP A 109 9.87 15.02 19.23
C TRP A 109 10.39 14.66 20.63
N LEU A 110 9.54 14.09 21.50
CA LEU A 110 9.94 13.68 22.83
C LEU A 110 11.06 12.63 22.81
N ILE A 111 10.94 11.60 21.96
CA ILE A 111 11.98 10.56 21.79
C ILE A 111 13.30 11.19 21.35
N LYS A 112 13.25 12.06 20.34
CA LYS A 112 14.42 12.75 19.79
C LYS A 112 15.08 13.65 20.84
N THR A 113 14.30 14.43 21.59
CA THR A 113 14.82 15.35 22.60
C THR A 113 15.42 14.62 23.80
N ILE A 114 14.83 13.51 24.25
CA ILE A 114 15.31 12.79 25.44
C ILE A 114 16.48 11.85 25.12
N THR A 115 16.42 11.15 24.00
CA THR A 115 17.37 10.06 23.69
C THR A 115 18.38 10.40 22.59
N GLY A 116 18.12 11.44 21.80
CA GLY A 116 18.87 11.76 20.58
C GLY A 116 18.52 10.91 19.36
N LEU A 117 17.72 9.85 19.51
CA LEU A 117 17.30 8.98 18.40
C LEU A 117 16.37 9.73 17.44
N ASN A 118 16.65 9.62 16.14
CA ASN A 118 15.90 10.37 15.12
C ASN A 118 15.52 9.51 13.90
N LEU A 119 14.49 9.91 13.16
CA LEU A 119 14.01 9.19 11.98
C LEU A 119 14.98 9.23 10.78
N ASN A 120 15.98 10.12 10.79
CA ASN A 120 16.98 10.20 9.72
C ASN A 120 18.03 9.09 9.84
N GLN A 121 18.48 8.80 11.06
CA GLN A 121 19.59 7.87 11.34
C GLN A 121 19.09 6.55 11.96
N ASN A 122 18.03 6.60 12.76
CA ASN A 122 17.52 5.49 13.57
C ASN A 122 16.07 5.12 13.18
N LEU A 123 15.80 5.05 11.87
CA LEU A 123 14.44 4.86 11.34
C LEU A 123 13.72 3.66 11.97
N TYR A 124 14.39 2.49 12.05
CA TYR A 124 13.79 1.27 12.60
C TYR A 124 13.47 1.44 14.08
N ASP A 125 14.45 1.81 14.90
CA ASP A 125 14.30 1.92 16.35
C ASP A 125 13.21 2.92 16.74
N VAL A 126 13.22 4.11 16.13
CA VAL A 126 12.25 5.17 16.41
C VAL A 126 10.86 4.77 15.94
N ALA A 127 10.72 4.21 14.74
CA ALA A 127 9.42 3.78 14.23
C ALA A 127 8.83 2.67 15.10
N HIS A 128 9.63 1.65 15.48
CA HIS A 128 9.18 0.54 16.33
C HIS A 128 8.77 1.02 17.72
N LEU A 129 9.56 1.89 18.35
CA LEU A 129 9.22 2.48 19.65
C LEU A 129 7.88 3.22 19.59
N ILE A 130 7.68 4.04 18.57
CA ILE A 130 6.41 4.75 18.36
C ILE A 130 5.26 3.77 18.16
N LEU A 131 5.42 2.74 17.31
CA LEU A 131 4.38 1.75 17.05
C LEU A 131 3.99 0.97 18.31
N ILE A 132 4.95 0.66 19.19
CA ILE A 132 4.65 0.07 20.50
C ILE A 132 3.74 1.00 21.31
N LEU A 133 4.06 2.30 21.37
CA LEU A 133 3.31 3.28 22.14
C LEU A 133 1.90 3.55 21.58
N VAL A 134 1.76 3.67 20.25
CA VAL A 134 0.51 4.13 19.62
C VAL A 134 -0.38 3.01 19.10
N ASN A 135 0.16 1.81 18.89
CA ASN A 135 -0.61 0.64 18.46
C ASN A 135 -0.67 -0.42 19.56
N LEU A 136 0.47 -0.96 20.00
CA LEU A 136 0.49 -2.14 20.87
C LEU A 136 -0.13 -1.85 22.26
N ILE A 137 0.31 -0.79 22.94
CA ILE A 137 -0.20 -0.46 24.28
C ILE A 137 -1.72 -0.18 24.25
N PRO A 138 -2.25 0.69 23.37
CA PRO A 138 -3.69 0.88 23.25
C PRO A 138 -4.46 -0.40 22.94
N MET A 139 -3.90 -1.29 22.10
CA MET A 139 -4.52 -2.58 21.80
C MET A 139 -4.59 -3.48 23.03
N LEU A 140 -3.52 -3.58 23.83
CA LEU A 140 -3.52 -4.39 25.05
C LEU A 140 -4.53 -3.87 26.09
N ILE A 141 -4.67 -2.54 26.21
CA ILE A 141 -5.70 -1.92 27.05
C ILE A 141 -7.10 -2.29 26.53
N ALA A 142 -7.32 -2.19 25.22
CA ALA A 142 -8.58 -2.57 24.59
C ALA A 142 -8.90 -4.06 24.83
N LEU A 143 -7.95 -4.96 24.65
CA LEU A 143 -8.14 -6.39 24.91
C LEU A 143 -8.47 -6.65 26.38
N ALA A 144 -7.81 -5.99 27.33
CA ALA A 144 -8.13 -6.09 28.75
C ALA A 144 -9.57 -5.62 29.05
N LEU A 145 -10.04 -4.55 28.40
CA LEU A 145 -11.42 -4.10 28.51
C LEU A 145 -12.40 -5.10 27.88
N ILE A 146 -12.06 -5.75 26.76
CA ILE A 146 -12.84 -6.84 26.19
C ILE A 146 -12.96 -7.99 27.21
N CYS A 147 -11.87 -8.42 27.84
CA CYS A 147 -11.90 -9.43 28.90
C CYS A 147 -12.89 -9.04 30.01
N ARG A 148 -12.90 -7.76 30.45
CA ARG A 148 -13.86 -7.27 31.46
C ARG A 148 -15.31 -7.31 30.97
N MET A 149 -15.57 -6.95 29.72
CA MET A 149 -16.92 -7.01 29.14
C MET A 149 -17.40 -8.45 29.01
N VAL A 150 -16.56 -9.32 28.46
CA VAL A 150 -16.88 -10.74 28.25
C VAL A 150 -17.10 -11.45 29.57
N GLU A 151 -16.24 -11.23 30.58
CA GLU A 151 -16.40 -11.83 31.91
C GLU A 151 -17.76 -11.48 32.53
N LYS A 152 -18.22 -10.24 32.29
CA LYS A 152 -19.48 -9.75 32.85
C LYS A 152 -20.72 -10.18 32.07
N TYR A 153 -20.68 -10.19 30.73
CA TYR A 153 -21.87 -10.31 29.89
C TYR A 153 -22.04 -11.66 29.19
N ALA A 154 -20.98 -12.46 29.05
CA ALA A 154 -21.10 -13.83 28.58
C ALA A 154 -21.60 -14.73 29.71
N GLN A 155 -22.39 -15.77 29.38
CA GLN A 155 -22.96 -16.69 30.38
C GLN A 155 -22.06 -17.90 30.60
N THR A 156 -21.43 -18.40 29.54
CA THR A 156 -20.68 -19.67 29.57
C THR A 156 -19.18 -19.48 29.42
N ASP A 157 -18.40 -20.39 30.01
CA ASP A 157 -16.94 -20.35 29.92
C ASP A 157 -16.44 -20.60 28.48
N PHE A 158 -17.17 -21.42 27.71
CA PHE A 158 -16.92 -21.59 26.27
C PHE A 158 -16.96 -20.23 25.55
N THR A 159 -18.03 -19.45 25.72
CA THR A 159 -18.15 -18.13 25.10
C THR A 159 -17.06 -17.18 25.58
N ARG A 160 -16.76 -17.21 26.88
CA ARG A 160 -15.73 -16.35 27.46
C ARG A 160 -14.38 -16.58 26.79
N PHE A 161 -13.90 -17.83 26.79
CA PHE A 161 -12.64 -18.17 26.17
C PHE A 161 -12.67 -17.94 24.66
N PHE A 162 -13.77 -18.30 23.98
CA PHE A 162 -13.90 -18.11 22.54
C PHE A 162 -13.71 -16.65 22.13
N VAL A 163 -14.42 -15.72 22.77
CA VAL A 163 -14.36 -14.30 22.40
C VAL A 163 -13.00 -13.69 22.76
N VAL A 164 -12.40 -14.06 23.89
CA VAL A 164 -11.06 -13.57 24.26
C VAL A 164 -10.00 -14.10 23.28
N ILE A 165 -10.00 -15.40 22.97
CA ILE A 165 -9.09 -16.00 21.98
C ILE A 165 -9.31 -15.36 20.61
N ALA A 166 -10.56 -15.16 20.19
CA ALA A 166 -10.88 -14.52 18.92
C ALA A 166 -10.35 -13.09 18.86
N SER A 167 -10.49 -12.32 19.95
CA SER A 167 -10.01 -10.94 20.04
C SER A 167 -8.48 -10.86 19.94
N CYS A 168 -7.77 -11.82 20.55
CA CYS A 168 -6.31 -11.87 20.53
C CYS A 168 -5.75 -12.32 19.17
N PHE A 169 -6.36 -13.34 18.54
CA PHE A 169 -5.70 -14.09 17.47
C PHE A 169 -6.50 -14.19 16.16
N ALA A 170 -7.79 -13.93 16.17
CA ALA A 170 -8.67 -14.23 15.04
C ALA A 170 -9.20 -12.98 14.32
N THR A 171 -8.64 -11.81 14.61
CA THR A 171 -9.02 -10.56 13.93
C THR A 171 -7.92 -10.09 12.99
N LEU A 172 -8.32 -9.55 11.84
CA LEU A 172 -7.39 -8.93 10.88
C LEU A 172 -6.91 -7.54 11.33
N LEU A 173 -7.16 -7.15 12.57
CA LEU A 173 -6.68 -5.90 13.16
C LEU A 173 -5.22 -6.03 13.61
N THR A 174 -4.84 -7.22 14.12
CA THR A 174 -3.50 -7.51 14.67
C THR A 174 -2.36 -7.22 13.68
N PRO A 175 -2.44 -7.60 12.38
CA PRO A 175 -1.40 -7.27 11.41
C PRO A 175 -1.15 -5.76 11.23
N PHE A 176 -2.16 -4.92 11.45
CA PHE A 176 -2.03 -3.48 11.30
C PHE A 176 -1.25 -2.82 12.44
N LEU A 177 -1.01 -3.52 13.56
CA LEU A 177 -0.19 -2.98 14.66
C LEU A 177 1.27 -2.69 14.23
N LEU A 178 1.72 -3.31 13.14
CA LEU A 178 3.06 -3.19 12.55
C LEU A 178 3.29 -1.89 11.77
N THR A 179 2.24 -1.11 11.53
CA THR A 179 2.31 0.05 10.64
C THR A 179 1.55 1.24 11.21
N LEU A 180 1.91 2.45 10.81
CA LEU A 180 1.22 3.64 11.26
C LEU A 180 -0.07 3.80 10.45
N ASN A 181 -1.20 3.55 11.11
CA ASN A 181 -2.53 3.54 10.49
C ASN A 181 -3.58 4.07 11.47
N ASN A 182 -4.75 4.43 10.94
CA ASN A 182 -5.86 4.93 11.73
C ASN A 182 -6.80 3.81 12.25
N HIS A 183 -6.78 2.63 11.62
CA HIS A 183 -7.71 1.54 11.92
C HIS A 183 -7.46 0.93 13.31
N SER A 184 -6.20 0.67 13.68
CA SER A 184 -5.80 0.11 14.97
C SER A 184 -6.21 1.01 16.14
N ILE A 185 -5.86 2.29 16.06
CA ILE A 185 -6.18 3.26 17.11
C ILE A 185 -7.68 3.53 17.18
N ALA A 186 -8.39 3.61 16.05
CA ALA A 186 -9.85 3.77 16.03
C ALA A 186 -10.57 2.58 16.66
N ALA A 187 -10.17 1.34 16.32
CA ALA A 187 -10.73 0.14 16.94
C ALA A 187 -10.49 0.10 18.45
N SER A 188 -9.29 0.48 18.90
CA SER A 188 -8.94 0.53 20.32
C SER A 188 -9.80 1.58 21.06
N CYS A 189 -10.00 2.74 20.45
CA CYS A 189 -10.86 3.80 21.00
C CYS A 189 -12.35 3.41 20.99
N ALA A 190 -12.80 2.65 19.98
CA ALA A 190 -14.14 2.10 19.95
C ALA A 190 -14.38 1.15 21.14
N VAL A 191 -13.39 0.32 21.52
CA VAL A 191 -13.46 -0.49 22.75
C VAL A 191 -13.50 0.38 24.01
N CYS A 192 -12.62 1.38 24.10
CA CYS A 192 -12.60 2.33 25.21
C CYS A 192 -13.89 3.15 25.36
N THR A 193 -14.69 3.24 24.29
CA THR A 193 -16.04 3.82 24.29
C THR A 193 -17.10 2.78 24.64
N LEU A 194 -17.03 1.57 24.07
CA LEU A 194 -17.99 0.50 24.30
C LEU A 194 -18.06 0.10 25.77
N TYR A 195 -16.91 0.00 26.45
CA TYR A 195 -16.87 -0.35 27.86
C TYR A 195 -17.73 0.59 28.74
N PRO A 196 -17.46 1.91 28.81
CA PRO A 196 -18.32 2.83 29.58
C PRO A 196 -19.75 2.89 29.05
N LEU A 197 -19.95 2.81 27.73
CA LEU A 197 -21.30 2.83 27.13
C LEU A 197 -22.15 1.65 27.63
N MET A 198 -21.59 0.44 27.66
CA MET A 198 -22.26 -0.75 28.19
C MET A 198 -22.52 -0.61 29.70
N ARG A 199 -21.57 -0.07 30.48
CA ARG A 199 -21.79 0.22 31.91
C ARG A 199 -22.96 1.16 32.15
N ILE A 200 -23.13 2.19 31.32
CA ILE A 200 -24.21 3.16 31.48
C ILE A 200 -25.54 2.57 31.02
N ILE A 201 -25.59 1.98 29.82
CA ILE A 201 -26.86 1.56 29.18
C ILE A 201 -27.35 0.22 29.73
N LEU A 202 -26.46 -0.74 29.99
CA LEU A 202 -26.83 -2.08 30.41
C LEU A 202 -26.89 -2.22 31.92
N ASP A 203 -25.96 -1.58 32.64
CA ASP A 203 -25.90 -1.69 34.11
C ASP A 203 -26.52 -0.50 34.85
N GLY A 204 -26.88 0.57 34.15
CA GLY A 204 -27.37 1.80 34.76
C GLY A 204 -26.32 2.56 35.59
N ASP A 205 -25.02 2.29 35.40
CA ASP A 205 -23.95 2.88 36.21
C ASP A 205 -23.60 4.30 35.73
N GLN A 206 -24.25 5.30 36.33
CA GLN A 206 -24.19 6.71 35.90
C GLN A 206 -22.98 7.50 36.44
N LYS A 207 -21.82 6.87 36.65
CA LYS A 207 -20.61 7.56 37.14
C LYS A 207 -20.06 8.53 36.10
N LYS A 208 -19.70 9.75 36.53
CA LYS A 208 -19.09 10.80 35.68
C LYS A 208 -17.95 10.30 34.80
N ARG A 209 -17.06 9.47 35.36
CA ARG A 209 -15.90 8.89 34.63
C ARG A 209 -16.31 8.16 33.35
N TYR A 210 -17.47 7.49 33.32
CA TYR A 210 -17.91 6.78 32.12
C TYR A 210 -18.36 7.74 31.03
N PHE A 211 -19.00 8.86 31.39
CA PHE A 211 -19.34 9.92 30.44
C PHE A 211 -18.09 10.61 29.88
N VAL A 212 -17.08 10.88 30.71
CA VAL A 212 -15.78 11.42 30.26
C VAL A 212 -15.13 10.49 29.24
N LEU A 213 -14.96 9.22 29.60
CA LEU A 213 -14.31 8.22 28.75
C LEU A 213 -15.09 8.00 27.44
N ALA A 214 -16.42 7.86 27.52
CA ALA A 214 -17.24 7.71 26.34
C ALA A 214 -17.17 8.94 25.42
N GLY A 215 -17.18 10.16 25.97
CA GLY A 215 -17.09 11.40 25.19
C GLY A 215 -15.77 11.52 24.44
N PHE A 216 -14.66 11.41 25.17
CA PHE A 216 -13.33 11.53 24.60
C PHE A 216 -13.07 10.45 23.55
N PHE A 217 -13.26 9.16 23.89
CA PHE A 217 -12.90 8.07 22.97
C PHE A 217 -13.87 7.91 21.81
N ALA A 218 -15.17 8.25 21.96
CA ALA A 218 -16.10 8.20 20.84
C ALA A 218 -15.70 9.22 19.77
N MET A 219 -15.43 10.46 20.18
CA MET A 219 -15.01 11.49 19.23
C MET A 219 -13.61 11.25 18.68
N PHE A 220 -12.68 10.72 19.49
CA PHE A 220 -11.37 10.35 18.96
C PHE A 220 -11.45 9.21 17.94
N THR A 221 -12.40 8.27 18.09
CA THR A 221 -12.73 7.29 17.05
C THR A 221 -13.20 7.98 15.77
N CYS A 222 -14.10 8.97 15.87
CA CYS A 222 -14.58 9.75 14.71
C CYS A 222 -13.46 10.51 13.99
N CYS A 223 -12.52 11.09 14.74
CA CYS A 223 -11.41 11.85 14.18
C CYS A 223 -10.40 10.95 13.42
N ASN A 224 -10.33 9.67 13.78
CA ASN A 224 -9.48 8.68 13.11
C ASN A 224 -10.20 7.95 11.98
N GLU A 225 -11.53 7.77 12.08
CA GLU A 225 -12.38 7.12 11.08
C GLU A 225 -13.59 7.99 10.77
N LEU A 226 -13.59 8.68 9.63
CA LEU A 226 -14.66 9.63 9.30
C LEU A 226 -16.07 8.99 9.32
N PRO A 227 -16.28 7.75 8.82
CA PRO A 227 -17.59 7.11 8.93
C PRO A 227 -18.01 6.75 10.37
N ALA A 228 -17.08 6.75 11.33
CA ALA A 228 -17.41 6.60 12.74
C ALA A 228 -18.13 7.83 13.33
N ALA A 229 -18.29 8.93 12.59
CA ALA A 229 -19.16 10.05 12.98
C ALA A 229 -20.57 9.57 13.36
N LEU A 230 -21.11 8.58 12.65
CA LEU A 230 -22.39 7.95 13.01
C LEU A 230 -22.34 7.29 14.39
N PHE A 231 -21.25 6.60 14.73
CA PHE A 231 -21.05 6.02 16.05
C PHE A 231 -20.98 7.09 17.15
N GLY A 232 -20.33 8.22 16.88
CA GLY A 232 -20.34 9.38 17.76
C GLY A 232 -21.75 9.90 18.05
N LEU A 233 -22.56 10.09 17.00
CA LEU A 233 -23.95 10.55 17.12
C LEU A 233 -24.84 9.55 17.88
N VAL A 234 -24.72 8.25 17.57
CA VAL A 234 -25.44 7.19 18.29
C VAL A 234 -25.06 7.19 19.78
N THR A 235 -23.76 7.29 20.08
CA THR A 235 -23.28 7.35 21.47
C THR A 235 -23.84 8.56 22.20
N PHE A 236 -23.79 9.76 21.59
CA PHE A 236 -24.37 10.96 22.17
C PHE A 236 -25.86 10.80 22.43
N GLY A 237 -26.65 10.34 21.44
CA GLY A 237 -28.09 10.18 21.57
C GLY A 237 -28.49 9.18 22.65
N LEU A 238 -27.77 8.06 22.77
CA LEU A 238 -28.01 7.06 23.81
C LEU A 238 -27.67 7.58 25.21
N LEU A 239 -26.55 8.27 25.35
CA LEU A 239 -26.15 8.85 26.64
C LEU A 239 -27.05 10.04 27.03
N PHE A 240 -27.48 10.84 26.06
CA PHE A 240 -28.44 11.91 26.28
C PHE A 240 -29.77 11.34 26.78
N LYS A 241 -30.26 10.26 26.16
CA LYS A 241 -31.45 9.55 26.64
C LYS A 241 -31.27 8.97 28.04
N ALA A 242 -30.08 8.47 28.38
CA ALA A 242 -29.80 7.91 29.70
C ALA A 242 -29.67 8.97 30.80
N ASN A 243 -28.94 10.05 30.54
CA ASN A 243 -28.73 11.16 31.45
C ASN A 243 -28.32 12.45 30.69
N PRO A 244 -29.26 13.37 30.41
CA PRO A 244 -28.98 14.60 29.67
C PRO A 244 -27.94 15.48 30.36
N ARG A 245 -28.01 15.60 31.69
CA ARG A 245 -27.14 16.49 32.47
C ARG A 245 -25.68 16.06 32.39
N LEU A 246 -25.39 14.78 32.62
CA LEU A 246 -24.03 14.26 32.50
C LEU A 246 -23.55 14.25 31.05
N THR A 247 -24.45 14.05 30.09
CA THR A 247 -24.09 14.11 28.68
C THR A 247 -23.67 15.53 28.26
N LEU A 248 -24.42 16.55 28.67
CA LEU A 248 -24.10 17.94 28.33
C LEU A 248 -22.90 18.48 29.12
N LEU A 249 -22.80 18.18 30.42
CA LEU A 249 -21.79 18.80 31.28
C LEU A 249 -20.49 17.99 31.42
N VAL A 250 -20.47 16.72 31.03
CA VAL A 250 -19.31 15.83 31.22
C VAL A 250 -18.88 15.17 29.91
N PHE A 251 -19.80 14.51 29.20
CA PHE A 251 -19.48 13.89 27.91
C PHE A 251 -19.11 14.94 26.86
N SER A 252 -19.92 15.99 26.70
CA SER A 252 -19.74 16.97 25.62
C SER A 252 -18.41 17.74 25.73
N PRO A 253 -17.99 18.24 26.92
CA PRO A 253 -16.67 18.84 27.07
C PRO A 253 -15.52 17.87 26.76
N ALA A 254 -15.62 16.60 27.20
CA ALA A 254 -14.61 15.59 26.91
C ALA A 254 -14.54 15.25 25.41
N ALA A 255 -15.70 15.20 24.75
CA ALA A 255 -15.86 14.99 23.31
C ALA A 255 -15.28 16.13 22.47
N LEU A 256 -15.37 17.37 22.96
CA LEU A 256 -14.82 18.55 22.27
C LEU A 256 -13.30 18.51 22.14
N ILE A 257 -12.57 17.87 23.06
CA ILE A 257 -11.09 17.83 23.03
C ILE A 257 -10.54 17.26 21.70
N PRO A 258 -10.85 16.00 21.31
CA PRO A 258 -10.38 15.45 20.04
C PRO A 258 -11.02 16.13 18.82
N LEU A 259 -12.24 16.66 18.92
CA LEU A 259 -12.90 17.39 17.82
C LEU A 259 -12.18 18.71 17.52
N ILE A 260 -11.89 19.50 18.54
CA ILE A 260 -11.12 20.74 18.41
C ILE A 260 -9.74 20.41 17.82
N GLY A 261 -9.06 19.38 18.34
CA GLY A 261 -7.79 18.92 17.79
C GLY A 261 -7.90 18.57 16.30
N PHE A 262 -8.94 17.85 15.90
CA PHE A 262 -9.20 17.50 14.49
C PHE A 262 -9.37 18.74 13.62
N PHE A 263 -10.21 19.69 14.01
CA PHE A 263 -10.45 20.89 13.20
C PHE A 263 -9.23 21.82 13.17
N VAL A 264 -8.53 22.00 14.30
CA VAL A 264 -7.33 22.83 14.38
C VAL A 264 -6.21 22.28 13.50
N THR A 265 -5.95 20.98 13.57
CA THR A 265 -4.90 20.35 12.74
C THR A 265 -5.26 20.35 11.26
N ASN A 266 -6.54 20.18 10.90
CA ASN A 266 -7.00 20.33 9.51
C ASN A 266 -6.87 21.77 9.02
N TYR A 267 -7.21 22.75 9.85
CA TYR A 267 -7.06 24.16 9.51
C TYR A 267 -5.59 24.52 9.28
N ALA A 268 -4.70 24.04 10.15
CA ALA A 268 -3.27 24.23 10.02
C ALA A 268 -2.68 23.57 8.76
N ALA A 269 -3.19 22.41 8.36
CA ALA A 269 -2.69 21.70 7.17
C ALA A 269 -3.30 22.18 5.85
N THR A 270 -4.58 22.58 5.85
CA THR A 270 -5.36 22.81 4.63
C THR A 270 -5.79 24.26 4.40
N GLY A 271 -5.62 25.14 5.39
CA GLY A 271 -6.21 26.48 5.41
C GLY A 271 -7.73 26.50 5.64
N GLY A 272 -8.36 25.35 5.91
CA GLY A 272 -9.80 25.22 6.14
C GLY A 272 -10.18 24.01 6.99
N TRP A 273 -11.48 23.78 7.19
CA TRP A 273 -11.95 22.70 8.10
C TRP A 273 -12.16 21.35 7.41
N LYS A 274 -12.12 21.32 6.07
CA LYS A 274 -12.31 20.10 5.28
C LYS A 274 -10.97 19.36 5.13
N PRO A 275 -10.84 18.11 5.61
CA PRO A 275 -9.60 17.34 5.46
C PRO A 275 -9.27 17.06 4.00
N PHE A 276 -7.97 16.98 3.67
CA PHE A 276 -7.52 16.68 2.30
C PHE A 276 -8.11 15.39 1.73
N TYR A 277 -8.31 14.38 2.59
CA TYR A 277 -8.95 13.12 2.23
C TYR A 277 -10.30 13.29 1.50
N MET A 278 -11.06 14.34 1.82
CA MET A 278 -12.38 14.62 1.22
C MET A 278 -12.31 15.41 -0.10
N TYR A 279 -11.12 15.70 -0.62
CA TYR A 279 -10.90 16.32 -1.93
C TYR A 279 -10.57 15.29 -3.02
N TYR A 280 -10.80 14.00 -2.74
CA TYR A 280 -10.61 12.95 -3.74
C TYR A 280 -11.35 13.28 -5.04
N GLY A 281 -10.65 13.18 -6.16
CA GLY A 281 -11.16 13.49 -7.50
C GLY A 281 -11.13 14.97 -7.90
N THR A 282 -10.61 15.87 -7.06
CA THR A 282 -10.41 17.29 -7.43
C THR A 282 -8.97 17.56 -7.89
N GLU A 283 -8.67 18.79 -8.28
CA GLU A 283 -7.34 19.30 -8.69
C GLU A 283 -6.24 19.01 -7.67
N LYS A 284 -6.60 18.86 -6.39
CA LYS A 284 -5.64 18.49 -5.33
C LYS A 284 -5.09 17.08 -5.48
N TYR A 285 -5.89 16.17 -6.07
CA TYR A 285 -5.49 14.79 -6.38
C TYR A 285 -5.06 14.64 -7.82
N LEU A 286 -5.67 15.38 -8.75
CA LEU A 286 -5.46 15.32 -10.19
C LEU A 286 -4.54 16.46 -10.62
N TYR A 287 -3.25 16.29 -10.37
CA TYR A 287 -2.22 17.26 -10.71
C TYR A 287 -1.11 16.62 -11.55
N GLU A 288 -0.33 17.48 -12.20
CA GLU A 288 0.95 17.14 -12.82
C GLU A 288 2.06 17.94 -12.12
N HIS A 289 3.18 17.29 -11.85
CA HIS A 289 4.35 17.92 -11.23
C HIS A 289 5.61 17.43 -11.90
N LYS A 290 6.41 18.36 -12.44
CA LYS A 290 7.64 18.06 -13.17
C LYS A 290 7.44 17.07 -14.32
N GLY A 291 6.39 17.24 -15.13
CA GLY A 291 6.01 16.29 -16.19
C GLY A 291 5.49 14.92 -15.71
N ILE A 292 5.22 14.75 -14.41
CA ILE A 292 4.73 13.50 -13.82
C ILE A 292 3.28 13.69 -13.36
N PRO A 293 2.30 13.01 -13.98
CA PRO A 293 0.93 13.02 -13.49
C PRO A 293 0.85 12.26 -12.17
N SER A 294 -0.02 12.73 -11.28
CA SER A 294 -0.33 12.03 -10.03
C SER A 294 -0.80 10.59 -10.31
N TYR A 295 -0.55 9.68 -9.37
CA TYR A 295 -1.02 8.29 -9.46
C TYR A 295 -2.55 8.20 -9.71
N TRP A 296 -3.30 9.12 -9.10
CA TRP A 296 -4.76 9.15 -9.16
C TRP A 296 -5.33 9.62 -10.50
N ASN A 297 -4.51 10.17 -11.41
CA ASN A 297 -4.93 10.41 -12.80
C ASN A 297 -5.12 9.10 -13.58
N ASN A 298 -4.35 8.06 -13.26
CA ASN A 298 -4.43 6.76 -13.90
C ASN A 298 -4.10 5.65 -12.88
N PRO A 299 -5.00 5.39 -11.92
CA PRO A 299 -4.77 4.41 -10.86
C PRO A 299 -4.48 3.03 -11.45
N GLN A 300 -3.80 2.16 -10.70
CA GLN A 300 -3.31 0.88 -11.21
C GLN A 300 -3.84 -0.29 -10.39
N GLY A 301 -4.01 -1.44 -11.03
CA GLY A 301 -4.42 -2.66 -10.34
C GLY A 301 -5.82 -2.55 -9.73
N LEU A 302 -5.94 -2.94 -8.46
CA LEU A 302 -7.19 -2.86 -7.70
C LEU A 302 -7.75 -1.42 -7.63
N ASP A 303 -6.89 -0.40 -7.69
CA ASP A 303 -7.33 0.99 -7.52
C ASP A 303 -8.12 1.53 -8.72
N GLN A 304 -8.19 0.80 -9.83
CA GLN A 304 -8.98 1.19 -11.00
C GLN A 304 -10.47 0.96 -10.82
N ASN A 305 -10.84 0.05 -9.92
CA ASN A 305 -12.22 -0.34 -9.69
C ASN A 305 -12.98 -0.69 -10.98
N LEU A 306 -12.50 -1.71 -11.69
CA LEU A 306 -13.14 -2.21 -12.92
C LEU A 306 -14.34 -3.14 -12.65
N ASP A 307 -14.53 -3.53 -11.39
CA ASP A 307 -15.56 -4.49 -11.01
C ASP A 307 -16.94 -3.83 -10.95
N SER A 308 -17.96 -4.57 -11.37
CA SER A 308 -19.35 -4.14 -11.17
C SER A 308 -19.69 -4.06 -9.66
N PRO A 309 -20.68 -3.25 -9.24
CA PRO A 309 -21.07 -3.14 -7.84
C PRO A 309 -21.39 -4.49 -7.16
N LEU A 310 -21.94 -5.46 -7.89
CA LEU A 310 -22.26 -6.79 -7.37
C LEU A 310 -21.00 -7.64 -7.14
N VAL A 311 -20.05 -7.61 -8.09
CA VAL A 311 -18.75 -8.27 -7.93
C VAL A 311 -18.00 -7.66 -6.76
N TYR A 312 -18.06 -6.33 -6.63
CA TYR A 312 -17.46 -5.61 -5.51
C TYR A 312 -18.06 -6.01 -4.17
N PHE A 313 -19.39 -6.03 -4.07
CA PHE A 313 -20.11 -6.51 -2.89
C PHE A 313 -19.71 -7.94 -2.53
N PHE A 314 -19.65 -8.85 -3.51
CA PHE A 314 -19.22 -10.23 -3.29
C PHE A 314 -17.79 -10.29 -2.74
N HIS A 315 -16.85 -9.56 -3.35
CA HIS A 315 -15.46 -9.55 -2.90
C HIS A 315 -15.24 -8.88 -1.54
N CYS A 316 -16.12 -7.96 -1.12
CA CYS A 316 -16.13 -7.40 0.23
C CYS A 316 -16.78 -8.31 1.29
N THR A 317 -17.57 -9.31 0.90
CA THR A 317 -18.29 -10.19 1.84
C THR A 317 -17.72 -11.60 1.88
N LEU A 318 -17.68 -12.30 0.74
CA LEU A 318 -17.31 -13.72 0.63
C LEU A 318 -16.11 -13.97 -0.30
N GLY A 319 -15.68 -12.97 -1.08
CA GLY A 319 -14.56 -13.11 -2.00
C GLY A 319 -13.22 -12.72 -1.38
N HIS A 320 -12.36 -12.08 -2.18
CA HIS A 320 -10.93 -11.97 -1.87
C HIS A 320 -10.58 -11.04 -0.70
N HIS A 321 -11.37 -9.99 -0.44
CA HIS A 321 -11.28 -9.12 0.74
C HIS A 321 -12.49 -9.33 1.67
N GLY A 322 -13.10 -10.52 1.62
CA GLY A 322 -14.38 -10.77 2.25
C GLY A 322 -14.32 -10.81 3.78
N ILE A 323 -15.21 -10.05 4.44
CA ILE A 323 -15.34 -10.07 5.91
C ILE A 323 -15.58 -11.50 6.42
N PHE A 324 -16.41 -12.29 5.73
CA PHE A 324 -16.79 -13.64 6.16
C PHE A 324 -15.82 -14.72 5.68
N SER A 325 -15.23 -14.56 4.50
CA SER A 325 -14.29 -15.54 3.94
C SER A 325 -12.93 -15.48 4.62
N LEU A 326 -12.44 -14.27 4.94
CA LEU A 326 -11.18 -14.09 5.67
C LEU A 326 -11.36 -14.18 7.19
N SER A 327 -12.57 -13.98 7.72
CA SER A 327 -12.85 -14.12 9.14
C SER A 327 -14.19 -14.81 9.40
N PRO A 328 -14.28 -16.14 9.18
CA PRO A 328 -15.50 -16.92 9.39
C PRO A 328 -16.13 -16.79 10.78
N ILE A 329 -15.40 -16.38 11.82
CA ILE A 329 -15.99 -16.04 13.13
C ILE A 329 -17.12 -15.00 13.02
N TYR A 330 -17.08 -14.10 12.05
CA TYR A 330 -18.12 -13.08 11.88
C TYR A 330 -19.40 -13.63 11.23
N LEU A 331 -19.41 -14.88 10.74
CA LEU A 331 -20.67 -15.57 10.45
C LEU A 331 -21.50 -15.76 11.72
N LEU A 332 -20.85 -15.97 12.88
CA LEU A 332 -21.53 -16.07 14.17
C LEU A 332 -22.18 -14.73 14.55
N THR A 333 -21.48 -13.62 14.29
CA THR A 333 -22.05 -12.27 14.42
C THR A 333 -23.26 -12.07 13.52
N LEU A 334 -23.15 -12.46 12.23
CA LEU A 334 -24.26 -12.38 11.27
C LEU A 334 -25.48 -13.18 11.75
N PHE A 335 -25.29 -14.43 12.19
CA PHE A 335 -26.37 -15.25 12.70
C PHE A 335 -26.99 -14.68 13.98
N SER A 336 -26.19 -14.05 14.85
CA SER A 336 -26.69 -13.34 16.03
C SER A 336 -27.60 -12.18 15.66
N TRP A 337 -27.25 -11.40 14.62
CA TRP A 337 -28.11 -10.32 14.10
C TRP A 337 -29.40 -10.83 13.46
N VAL A 338 -29.33 -11.88 12.62
CA VAL A 338 -30.52 -12.48 12.00
C VAL A 338 -31.50 -13.01 13.06
N ARG A 339 -30.96 -13.50 14.19
CA ARG A 339 -31.74 -14.03 15.31
C ARG A 339 -31.98 -13.02 16.43
N ILE A 340 -31.83 -11.72 16.17
CA ILE A 340 -31.96 -10.67 17.21
C ILE A 340 -33.31 -10.71 17.95
N ARG A 341 -34.38 -11.21 17.29
CA ARG A 341 -35.70 -11.42 17.91
C ARG A 341 -35.67 -12.50 18.99
N GLN A 342 -34.86 -13.54 18.83
CA GLN A 342 -34.67 -14.60 19.83
C GLN A 342 -33.86 -14.11 21.03
N ALA A 343 -33.08 -13.05 20.86
CA ALA A 343 -32.38 -12.34 21.92
C ALA A 343 -33.25 -11.28 22.61
N ALA A 344 -34.58 -11.35 22.53
CA ALA A 344 -35.49 -10.32 23.03
C ALA A 344 -35.25 -9.94 24.50
N GLN A 345 -34.92 -10.93 25.34
CA GLN A 345 -34.65 -10.80 26.78
C GLN A 345 -33.16 -10.75 27.11
N HIS A 346 -32.26 -10.82 26.11
CA HIS A 346 -30.83 -10.83 26.37
C HIS A 346 -30.32 -9.41 26.64
N THR A 347 -29.52 -9.23 27.70
CA THR A 347 -28.98 -7.92 28.12
C THR A 347 -28.24 -7.18 26.98
N LEU A 348 -27.53 -7.92 26.12
CA LEU A 348 -26.79 -7.36 24.98
C LEU A 348 -27.65 -6.91 23.79
N ARG A 349 -28.99 -7.07 23.82
CA ARG A 349 -29.86 -6.74 22.68
C ARG A 349 -29.70 -5.31 22.13
N PRO A 350 -29.55 -4.24 22.94
CA PRO A 350 -29.29 -2.91 22.41
C PRO A 350 -27.99 -2.84 21.59
N LEU A 351 -26.94 -3.53 22.03
CA LEU A 351 -25.65 -3.57 21.34
C LEU A 351 -25.74 -4.34 20.02
N LEU A 352 -26.57 -5.38 19.93
CA LEU A 352 -26.82 -6.08 18.66
C LEU A 352 -27.41 -5.13 17.60
N TRP A 353 -28.37 -4.28 17.99
CA TRP A 353 -28.95 -3.27 17.08
C TRP A 353 -27.95 -2.20 16.68
N ILE A 354 -27.16 -1.69 17.63
CA ILE A 354 -26.10 -0.70 17.33
C ILE A 354 -25.09 -1.30 16.36
N SER A 355 -24.61 -2.50 16.65
CA SER A 355 -23.64 -3.23 15.83
C SER A 355 -24.15 -3.50 14.41
N LEU A 356 -25.39 -3.98 14.27
CA LEU A 356 -26.04 -4.20 12.97
C LEU A 356 -26.22 -2.89 12.21
N GLY A 357 -26.79 -1.86 12.86
CA GLY A 357 -27.06 -0.57 12.23
C GLY A 357 -25.79 0.14 11.75
N LEU A 358 -24.76 0.19 12.59
CA LEU A 358 -23.46 0.74 12.22
C LEU A 358 -22.86 -0.04 11.04
N THR A 359 -22.86 -1.38 11.10
CA THR A 359 -22.29 -2.21 10.04
C THR A 359 -23.01 -1.98 8.72
N VAL A 360 -24.34 -2.03 8.69
CA VAL A 360 -25.13 -1.87 7.46
C VAL A 360 -24.95 -0.47 6.87
N ILE A 361 -25.01 0.58 7.69
CA ILE A 361 -24.92 1.96 7.19
C ILE A 361 -23.50 2.27 6.70
N VAL A 362 -22.47 1.91 7.46
CA VAL A 362 -21.07 2.16 7.09
C VAL A 362 -20.67 1.33 5.88
N PHE A 363 -21.06 0.05 5.84
CA PHE A 363 -20.82 -0.81 4.68
C PHE A 363 -21.55 -0.28 3.44
N GLY A 364 -22.82 0.10 3.58
CA GLY A 364 -23.61 0.72 2.52
C GLY A 364 -22.98 2.00 1.99
N PHE A 365 -22.47 2.87 2.86
CA PHE A 365 -21.70 4.05 2.46
C PHE A 365 -20.51 3.69 1.57
N TYR A 366 -19.70 2.70 1.95
CA TYR A 366 -18.56 2.28 1.12
C TYR A 366 -19.00 1.66 -0.22
N MET A 367 -20.16 0.98 -0.26
CA MET A 367 -20.73 0.48 -1.52
C MET A 367 -21.16 1.61 -2.48
N THR A 368 -21.44 2.82 -1.97
CA THR A 368 -21.72 3.99 -2.84
C THR A 368 -20.45 4.67 -3.39
N ARG A 369 -19.27 4.26 -2.93
CA ARG A 369 -18.00 4.94 -3.22
C ARG A 369 -16.92 3.96 -3.69
N THR A 370 -17.30 2.90 -4.41
CA THR A 370 -16.39 1.81 -4.80
C THR A 370 -15.10 2.30 -5.47
N GLY A 371 -15.16 3.34 -6.32
CA GLY A 371 -14.00 3.90 -7.03
C GLY A 371 -13.03 4.74 -6.18
N ASN A 372 -13.48 5.24 -5.02
CA ASN A 372 -12.62 6.02 -4.12
C ASN A 372 -11.88 5.12 -3.12
N TYR A 373 -12.48 3.97 -2.83
CA TYR A 373 -12.07 3.12 -1.74
C TYR A 373 -11.37 1.85 -2.28
N ASN A 374 -11.90 1.11 -3.26
CA ASN A 374 -11.17 0.00 -3.91
C ASN A 374 -10.79 -1.20 -2.99
N TYR A 375 -11.75 -1.84 -2.30
CA TYR A 375 -11.61 -3.00 -1.40
C TYR A 375 -10.73 -2.88 -0.15
N GLY A 376 -10.02 -1.79 -0.01
CA GLY A 376 -9.05 -1.53 1.04
C GLY A 376 -7.76 -0.99 0.43
N GLY A 377 -7.69 -0.84 -0.90
CA GLY A 377 -6.42 -0.89 -1.61
C GLY A 377 -5.77 -2.26 -1.46
N ASN A 378 -4.50 -2.36 -1.84
CA ASN A 378 -3.71 -3.58 -1.68
C ASN A 378 -3.35 -3.82 -0.20
N SER A 379 -4.26 -4.44 0.55
CA SER A 379 -4.11 -4.72 1.98
C SER A 379 -4.73 -6.06 2.36
N ALA A 380 -4.33 -6.61 3.51
CA ALA A 380 -4.70 -7.97 3.90
C ALA A 380 -6.17 -8.12 4.34
N ALA A 381 -6.95 -7.04 4.34
CA ALA A 381 -8.33 -7.00 4.79
C ALA A 381 -9.11 -5.86 4.13
N LEU A 382 -10.44 -5.89 4.24
CA LEU A 382 -11.30 -4.73 4.02
C LEU A 382 -11.10 -3.70 5.14
N ARG A 383 -9.97 -2.98 5.08
CA ARG A 383 -9.41 -2.27 6.23
C ARG A 383 -10.32 -1.21 6.85
N TRP A 384 -11.16 -0.54 6.05
CA TRP A 384 -12.04 0.51 6.58
C TRP A 384 -13.19 0.01 7.45
N MET A 385 -13.44 -1.30 7.45
CA MET A 385 -14.42 -1.93 8.32
C MET A 385 -13.78 -2.43 9.63
N LEU A 386 -12.44 -2.44 9.75
CA LEU A 386 -11.75 -3.05 10.88
C LEU A 386 -12.05 -2.37 12.23
N TRP A 387 -12.35 -1.07 12.23
CA TRP A 387 -12.73 -0.36 13.46
C TRP A 387 -14.05 -0.85 14.06
N LEU A 388 -14.89 -1.56 13.29
CA LEU A 388 -16.13 -2.19 13.75
C LEU A 388 -15.92 -3.55 14.43
N THR A 389 -14.71 -4.11 14.38
CA THR A 389 -14.35 -5.40 14.98
C THR A 389 -14.84 -5.58 16.42
N PRO A 390 -14.69 -4.59 17.33
CA PRO A 390 -15.18 -4.71 18.70
C PRO A 390 -16.69 -4.98 18.79
N PHE A 391 -17.49 -4.34 17.94
CA PHE A 391 -18.94 -4.52 17.92
C PHE A 391 -19.30 -5.93 17.48
N TRP A 392 -18.57 -6.46 16.49
CA TRP A 392 -18.78 -7.81 15.98
C TRP A 392 -18.44 -8.89 17.01
N LEU A 393 -17.32 -8.73 17.73
CA LEU A 393 -16.87 -9.61 18.81
C LEU A 393 -17.87 -9.66 19.97
N ILE A 394 -18.41 -8.52 20.40
CA ILE A 394 -19.43 -8.51 21.46
C ILE A 394 -20.76 -9.07 20.96
N SER A 395 -21.09 -8.86 19.68
CA SER A 395 -22.38 -9.28 19.11
C SER A 395 -22.51 -10.79 18.92
N MET A 396 -21.42 -11.56 18.88
CA MET A 396 -21.49 -13.02 18.78
C MET A 396 -21.77 -13.73 20.12
N ILE A 397 -21.64 -13.03 21.26
CA ILE A 397 -21.81 -13.61 22.62
C ILE A 397 -23.14 -14.37 22.78
N PRO A 398 -24.32 -13.80 22.46
CA PRO A 398 -25.60 -14.48 22.72
C PRO A 398 -25.75 -15.79 21.92
N LEU A 399 -25.17 -15.86 20.71
CA LEU A 399 -25.20 -17.07 19.89
C LEU A 399 -24.23 -18.12 20.44
N LEU A 400 -23.02 -17.71 20.86
CA LEU A 400 -22.03 -18.60 21.44
C LEU A 400 -22.51 -19.23 22.75
N ASP A 401 -23.27 -18.47 23.58
CA ASP A 401 -23.86 -19.02 24.79
C ASP A 401 -24.91 -20.12 24.49
N GLN A 402 -25.59 -20.05 23.34
CA GLN A 402 -26.44 -21.15 22.87
C GLN A 402 -25.61 -22.35 22.36
N PHE A 403 -24.47 -22.08 21.72
CA PHE A 403 -23.58 -23.12 21.20
C PHE A 403 -22.96 -23.95 22.32
N ALA A 404 -22.69 -23.33 23.48
CA ALA A 404 -22.11 -24.00 24.64
C ALA A 404 -22.88 -25.25 25.07
N ASN A 405 -24.19 -25.34 24.80
CA ASN A 405 -25.01 -26.49 25.17
C ASN A 405 -24.95 -27.66 24.15
N ARG A 406 -24.30 -27.50 23.00
CA ARG A 406 -24.28 -28.51 21.92
C ARG A 406 -22.88 -28.68 21.34
N ARG A 407 -22.26 -29.85 21.58
CA ARG A 407 -20.88 -30.15 21.15
C ARG A 407 -20.62 -29.89 19.67
N TRP A 408 -21.52 -30.31 18.77
CA TRP A 408 -21.33 -30.10 17.34
C TRP A 408 -21.30 -28.61 16.95
N LEU A 409 -22.07 -27.75 17.64
CA LEU A 409 -22.04 -26.30 17.44
C LEU A 409 -20.72 -25.70 17.95
N GLN A 410 -20.20 -26.20 19.08
CA GLN A 410 -18.87 -25.82 19.55
C GLN A 410 -17.79 -26.17 18.50
N CYS A 411 -17.84 -27.37 17.91
CA CYS A 411 -16.93 -27.76 16.84
C CYS A 411 -17.01 -26.84 15.63
N VAL A 412 -18.22 -26.45 15.19
CA VAL A 412 -18.41 -25.47 14.12
C VAL A 412 -17.78 -24.12 14.48
N GLY A 413 -18.02 -23.63 15.71
CA GLY A 413 -17.41 -22.39 16.19
C GLY A 413 -15.88 -22.46 16.18
N VAL A 414 -15.30 -23.54 16.69
CA VAL A 414 -13.84 -23.75 16.73
C VAL A 414 -13.26 -23.82 15.31
N LEU A 415 -13.95 -24.43 14.35
CA LEU A 415 -13.51 -24.44 12.95
C LEU A 415 -13.49 -23.02 12.36
N CYS A 416 -14.53 -22.22 12.60
CA CYS A 416 -14.57 -20.82 12.20
C CYS A 416 -13.42 -20.02 12.83
N LEU A 417 -13.12 -20.29 14.11
CA LEU A 417 -12.02 -19.67 14.84
C LEU A 417 -10.67 -20.03 14.22
N LEU A 418 -10.39 -21.31 13.97
CA LEU A 418 -9.13 -21.77 13.38
C LEU A 418 -8.85 -21.12 12.01
N LEU A 419 -9.86 -21.07 11.13
CA LEU A 419 -9.72 -20.43 9.82
C LEU A 419 -9.49 -18.92 9.91
N SER A 420 -10.12 -18.27 10.88
CA SER A 420 -9.94 -16.83 11.13
C SER A 420 -8.56 -16.54 11.72
N VAL A 421 -8.06 -17.38 12.63
CA VAL A 421 -6.69 -17.29 13.17
C VAL A 421 -5.66 -17.43 12.05
N PHE A 422 -5.82 -18.43 11.18
CA PHE A 422 -4.94 -18.61 10.02
C PHE A 422 -4.90 -17.34 9.14
N SER A 423 -6.07 -16.81 8.79
CA SER A 423 -6.16 -15.62 7.94
C SER A 423 -5.56 -14.38 8.61
N ALA A 424 -5.77 -14.20 9.91
CA ALA A 424 -5.17 -13.11 10.68
C ALA A 424 -3.65 -13.22 10.79
N HIS A 425 -3.10 -14.43 10.81
CA HIS A 425 -1.66 -14.67 10.97
C HIS A 425 -0.91 -14.77 9.63
N HIS A 426 -1.60 -15.02 8.51
CA HIS A 426 -0.97 -15.07 7.19
C HIS A 426 -0.20 -13.78 6.80
N PRO A 427 -0.68 -12.55 7.10
CA PRO A 427 0.03 -11.31 6.80
C PRO A 427 0.93 -10.78 7.94
N LEU A 428 1.40 -11.63 8.88
CA LEU A 428 2.14 -11.22 10.10
C LEU A 428 3.38 -10.35 9.91
N HIS A 429 3.93 -10.26 8.69
CA HIS A 429 5.11 -9.44 8.41
C HIS A 429 4.79 -8.16 7.63
N ASN A 430 3.61 -8.08 7.01
CA ASN A 430 3.20 -6.93 6.23
C ASN A 430 1.67 -6.96 5.98
N PRO A 431 0.89 -6.01 6.56
CA PRO A 431 -0.55 -5.91 6.31
C PRO A 431 -0.89 -5.26 4.95
N TRP A 432 0.08 -4.66 4.26
CA TRP A 432 -0.07 -3.98 2.96
C TRP A 432 0.24 -4.91 1.78
N ARG A 433 -0.42 -6.07 1.78
CA ARG A 433 -0.36 -7.07 0.72
C ARG A 433 -1.74 -7.66 0.49
N ALA A 434 -1.97 -8.21 -0.70
CA ALA A 434 -3.22 -8.88 -0.99
C ALA A 434 -3.46 -10.08 -0.03
N PRO A 435 -4.73 -10.35 0.37
CA PRO A 435 -5.09 -11.50 1.19
C PRO A 435 -4.79 -12.82 0.48
N TRP A 436 -4.68 -13.92 1.23
CA TRP A 436 -4.36 -15.24 0.64
C TRP A 436 -5.41 -15.70 -0.39
N ILE A 437 -6.69 -15.38 -0.17
CA ILE A 437 -7.78 -15.68 -1.13
C ILE A 437 -7.58 -14.91 -2.45
N PHE A 438 -7.07 -13.67 -2.40
CA PHE A 438 -6.77 -12.92 -3.61
C PHE A 438 -5.70 -13.63 -4.45
N SER A 439 -4.61 -14.06 -3.82
CA SER A 439 -3.55 -14.80 -4.52
C SER A 439 -4.11 -16.08 -5.14
N TRP A 440 -4.91 -16.83 -4.38
CA TRP A 440 -5.55 -18.05 -4.87
C TRP A 440 -6.48 -17.79 -6.06
N PHE A 441 -7.35 -16.78 -5.99
CA PHE A 441 -8.24 -16.41 -7.10
C PHE A 441 -7.44 -15.97 -8.34
N LYS A 442 -6.33 -15.26 -8.15
CA LYS A 442 -5.44 -14.84 -9.24
C LYS A 442 -4.78 -16.05 -9.91
N GLU A 443 -4.25 -16.98 -9.12
CA GLU A 443 -3.62 -18.22 -9.62
C GLU A 443 -4.63 -19.12 -10.34
N ALA A 444 -5.87 -19.18 -9.85
CA ALA A 444 -6.97 -19.88 -10.50
C ALA A 444 -7.50 -19.17 -11.77
N GLY A 445 -7.03 -17.95 -12.07
CA GLY A 445 -7.49 -17.15 -13.20
C GLY A 445 -8.90 -16.57 -13.04
N TRP A 446 -9.46 -16.53 -11.82
CA TRP A 446 -10.79 -16.00 -11.54
C TRP A 446 -10.84 -14.47 -11.48
N ILE A 447 -9.69 -13.84 -11.20
CA ILE A 447 -9.54 -12.39 -11.18
C ILE A 447 -8.31 -11.97 -11.99
N GLN A 448 -8.39 -10.81 -12.64
CA GLN A 448 -7.28 -10.22 -13.37
C GLN A 448 -7.29 -8.70 -13.23
N TYR A 449 -6.54 -8.21 -12.24
CA TYR A 449 -6.34 -6.77 -12.01
C TYR A 449 -5.04 -6.25 -12.63
N GLU A 450 -4.14 -7.13 -13.08
CA GLU A 450 -2.89 -6.73 -13.70
C GLU A 450 -3.11 -6.26 -15.13
N GLN A 451 -2.74 -5.00 -15.39
CA GLN A 451 -2.70 -4.47 -16.74
C GLN A 451 -1.48 -4.97 -17.48
N ARG A 452 -1.73 -5.53 -18.66
CA ARG A 452 -0.68 -5.76 -19.65
C ARG A 452 -0.20 -4.39 -20.15
N PRO A 453 1.11 -4.19 -20.31
CA PRO A 453 1.63 -3.01 -20.97
C PRO A 453 0.98 -2.79 -22.34
N THR A 454 0.74 -1.54 -22.70
CA THR A 454 0.26 -1.19 -24.05
C THR A 454 1.20 -1.79 -25.09
N ALA A 455 0.65 -2.50 -26.07
CA ALA A 455 1.45 -3.04 -27.15
C ALA A 455 2.17 -1.91 -27.91
N PHE A 456 3.36 -2.19 -28.44
CA PHE A 456 4.00 -1.26 -29.36
C PHE A 456 3.16 -1.12 -30.64
N LYS A 457 3.21 0.05 -31.26
CA LYS A 457 2.58 0.29 -32.58
C LYS A 457 3.20 -0.60 -33.68
N ARG A 458 4.43 -1.07 -33.47
CA ARG A 458 5.19 -1.93 -34.38
C ARG A 458 6.17 -2.82 -33.60
N PRO A 459 6.69 -3.90 -34.19
CA PRO A 459 7.81 -4.64 -33.60
C PRO A 459 9.05 -3.74 -33.42
N HIS A 460 9.73 -3.87 -32.29
CA HIS A 460 11.03 -3.24 -32.04
C HIS A 460 12.14 -4.29 -32.14
N SER A 461 12.81 -4.30 -33.29
CA SER A 461 13.96 -5.17 -33.61
C SER A 461 15.31 -4.55 -33.24
N SER A 462 15.30 -3.25 -32.93
CA SER A 462 16.48 -2.46 -32.55
C SER A 462 16.28 -1.74 -31.23
N TRP A 463 17.39 -1.40 -30.57
CA TRP A 463 17.38 -0.53 -29.39
C TRP A 463 17.07 0.94 -29.72
N LEU A 464 17.25 1.36 -30.97
CA LEU A 464 16.76 2.66 -31.45
C LEU A 464 15.26 2.56 -31.73
N ALA A 465 14.49 3.58 -31.36
CA ALA A 465 13.05 3.61 -31.60
C ALA A 465 12.65 4.43 -32.83
N SER A 466 13.47 5.40 -33.25
CA SER A 466 13.23 6.21 -34.44
C SER A 466 14.54 6.51 -35.17
N ILE A 467 14.46 6.95 -36.43
CA ILE A 467 15.56 7.59 -37.15
C ILE A 467 15.05 8.99 -37.52
N PRO A 468 15.57 10.07 -36.90
CA PRO A 468 15.08 11.42 -37.14
C PRO A 468 15.31 11.87 -38.58
N GLU A 469 14.57 12.89 -39.00
CA GLU A 469 14.73 13.54 -40.30
C GLU A 469 15.51 14.84 -40.12
N SER A 470 16.38 15.15 -41.09
CA SER A 470 17.07 16.43 -41.12
C SER A 470 16.08 17.53 -41.54
N THR A 471 15.92 18.56 -40.71
CA THR A 471 15.13 19.75 -41.03
C THR A 471 16.04 20.96 -41.25
N PRO A 472 15.55 22.06 -41.84
CA PRO A 472 16.32 23.30 -41.91
C PRO A 472 16.81 23.79 -40.53
N GLU A 473 15.99 23.61 -39.49
CA GLU A 473 16.29 24.01 -38.11
C GLU A 473 17.27 23.05 -37.43
N VAL A 474 17.18 21.75 -37.74
CA VAL A 474 18.06 20.71 -37.20
C VAL A 474 18.64 19.91 -38.37
N PRO A 475 19.67 20.45 -39.05
CA PRO A 475 20.24 19.82 -40.25
C PRO A 475 20.93 18.49 -39.95
N GLU A 476 21.49 18.34 -38.75
CA GLU A 476 22.18 17.14 -38.28
C GLU A 476 21.62 16.69 -36.92
N PRO A 477 20.43 16.04 -36.91
CA PRO A 477 19.86 15.54 -35.68
C PRO A 477 20.82 14.59 -34.96
N PHE A 478 21.01 14.79 -33.65
CA PHE A 478 21.89 13.97 -32.84
C PHE A 478 21.33 13.69 -31.44
N VAL A 479 21.82 12.61 -30.84
CA VAL A 479 21.63 12.29 -29.42
C VAL A 479 22.95 11.81 -28.84
N GLU A 480 23.22 12.18 -27.60
CA GLU A 480 24.41 11.78 -26.85
C GLU A 480 23.99 11.15 -25.53
N PHE A 481 24.42 9.90 -25.32
CA PHE A 481 24.23 9.16 -24.09
C PHE A 481 25.53 9.11 -23.29
N THR A 482 25.41 9.30 -21.99
CA THR A 482 26.55 9.28 -21.07
C THR A 482 26.27 8.38 -19.87
N GLY A 483 27.31 7.74 -19.35
CA GLY A 483 27.27 6.98 -18.10
C GLY A 483 28.58 6.21 -17.86
N PRO A 484 28.71 5.53 -16.72
CA PRO A 484 29.95 4.85 -16.35
C PRO A 484 30.17 3.55 -17.15
N ALA A 485 31.42 3.33 -17.56
CA ALA A 485 31.93 2.03 -17.98
C ALA A 485 32.06 1.07 -16.81
N ASN A 486 32.28 -0.21 -17.11
CA ASN A 486 32.58 -1.24 -16.10
C ASN A 486 33.87 -0.95 -15.31
N ASP A 487 34.80 -0.17 -15.87
CA ASP A 487 36.05 0.26 -15.23
C ASP A 487 35.94 1.64 -14.55
N GLY A 488 34.72 2.21 -14.49
CA GLY A 488 34.44 3.52 -13.88
C GLY A 488 34.70 4.73 -14.78
N ARG A 489 35.32 4.58 -15.95
CA ARG A 489 35.52 5.69 -16.89
C ARG A 489 34.20 6.14 -17.53
N LEU A 490 34.10 7.40 -17.90
CA LEU A 490 32.91 7.93 -18.57
C LEU A 490 32.82 7.40 -20.01
N ILE A 491 31.69 6.77 -20.36
CA ILE A 491 31.35 6.48 -21.75
C ILE A 491 30.49 7.61 -22.28
N ARG A 492 30.82 8.06 -23.49
CA ARG A 492 29.97 8.95 -24.28
C ARG A 492 29.66 8.27 -25.61
N LEU A 493 28.40 7.98 -25.86
CA LEU A 493 27.91 7.40 -27.11
C LEU A 493 27.08 8.46 -27.84
N ARG A 494 27.59 8.96 -28.97
CA ARG A 494 26.89 9.93 -29.80
C ARG A 494 26.42 9.29 -31.09
N ILE A 495 25.18 9.57 -31.45
CA ILE A 495 24.57 9.16 -32.71
C ILE A 495 24.08 10.42 -33.41
N SER A 496 24.51 10.64 -34.65
CA SER A 496 24.05 11.76 -35.48
C SER A 496 23.64 11.30 -36.87
N VAL A 497 22.66 11.96 -37.47
CA VAL A 497 22.39 11.84 -38.91
C VAL A 497 23.43 12.68 -39.65
N VAL A 498 24.05 12.12 -40.67
CA VAL A 498 25.05 12.82 -41.49
C VAL A 498 24.41 13.23 -42.80
N LYS A 499 24.61 14.48 -43.23
CA LYS A 499 24.19 14.95 -44.54
C LYS A 499 24.95 14.23 -45.66
N SER A 500 24.21 13.74 -46.65
CA SER A 500 24.76 13.19 -47.90
C SER A 500 23.93 13.75 -49.05
N GLU A 501 24.33 14.92 -49.57
CA GLU A 501 23.59 15.69 -50.59
C GLU A 501 23.37 14.88 -51.90
N GLU A 502 24.28 13.96 -52.23
CA GLU A 502 24.16 13.09 -53.43
C GLU A 502 23.25 11.87 -53.25
N GLN A 503 23.05 11.36 -52.03
CA GLN A 503 22.28 10.13 -51.79
C GLN A 503 20.79 10.40 -51.52
N GLN A 504 20.45 11.51 -50.87
CA GLN A 504 19.07 11.86 -50.53
C GLN A 504 18.21 12.20 -51.77
N SER A 505 18.81 12.70 -52.85
CA SER A 505 18.09 12.99 -54.11
C SER A 505 17.75 11.73 -54.93
N LYS A 506 18.51 10.63 -54.77
CA LYS A 506 18.33 9.37 -55.50
C LYS A 506 17.54 8.30 -54.73
N ALA A 507 17.56 8.33 -53.40
CA ALA A 507 16.88 7.35 -52.54
C ALA A 507 16.27 8.03 -51.29
N PRO A 508 15.04 8.56 -51.36
CA PRO A 508 14.46 9.39 -50.30
C PRO A 508 14.24 8.64 -48.96
N ASN A 509 14.21 7.30 -48.98
CA ASN A 509 14.05 6.47 -47.78
C ASN A 509 15.38 6.11 -47.10
N LEU A 510 16.54 6.44 -47.70
CA LEU A 510 17.85 6.08 -47.16
C LEU A 510 18.40 7.20 -46.28
N ARG A 511 18.82 6.88 -45.06
CA ARG A 511 19.48 7.82 -44.14
C ARG A 511 20.75 7.22 -43.58
N THR A 512 21.83 7.99 -43.54
CA THR A 512 23.10 7.56 -42.96
C THR A 512 23.28 8.16 -41.58
N ILE A 513 23.60 7.32 -40.61
CA ILE A 513 23.93 7.74 -39.24
C ILE A 513 25.41 7.50 -38.96
N GLN A 514 26.01 8.38 -38.17
CA GLN A 514 27.33 8.22 -37.60
C GLN A 514 27.20 7.95 -36.10
N VAL A 515 27.88 6.89 -35.65
CA VAL A 515 27.93 6.47 -34.26
C VAL A 515 29.37 6.62 -33.79
N THR A 516 29.60 7.46 -32.78
CA THR A 516 30.90 7.60 -32.12
C THR A 516 30.79 7.19 -30.67
N ARG A 517 31.80 6.47 -30.19
CA ARG A 517 31.93 6.08 -28.78
C ARG A 517 33.26 6.58 -28.26
N HIS A 518 33.19 7.35 -27.19
CA HIS A 518 34.37 7.79 -26.44
C HIS A 518 34.41 7.09 -25.08
N LEU A 519 35.63 6.85 -24.61
CA LEU A 519 35.92 6.36 -23.26
C LEU A 519 36.88 7.37 -22.61
N GLY A 520 36.35 8.21 -21.71
CA GLY A 520 37.04 9.45 -21.34
C GLY A 520 37.12 10.41 -22.52
N SER A 521 38.32 10.93 -22.81
CA SER A 521 38.59 11.75 -24.00
C SER A 521 38.72 10.93 -25.29
N ASP A 522 39.04 9.64 -25.18
CA ASP A 522 39.56 8.87 -26.29
C ASP A 522 38.43 8.34 -27.16
N LEU A 523 38.48 8.64 -28.47
CA LEU A 523 37.58 8.04 -29.46
C LEU A 523 37.97 6.58 -29.66
N VAL A 524 37.14 5.65 -29.15
CA VAL A 524 37.42 4.21 -29.21
C VAL A 524 36.69 3.52 -30.36
N GLN A 525 35.62 4.13 -30.88
CA GLN A 525 34.87 3.57 -32.01
C GLN A 525 34.19 4.70 -32.80
N SER A 526 34.27 4.61 -34.13
CA SER A 526 33.50 5.42 -35.07
C SER A 526 32.96 4.51 -36.17
N SER A 527 31.66 4.55 -36.42
CA SER A 527 31.00 3.69 -37.42
C SER A 527 29.91 4.46 -38.15
N ARG A 528 29.72 4.17 -39.44
CA ARG A 528 28.64 4.74 -40.26
C ARG A 528 27.71 3.63 -40.74
N TYR A 529 26.42 3.87 -40.63
CA TYR A 529 25.39 2.91 -41.04
C TYR A 529 24.37 3.58 -41.95
N SER A 530 24.10 2.99 -43.11
CA SER A 530 23.06 3.45 -44.04
C SER A 530 21.80 2.62 -43.83
N ILE A 531 20.68 3.30 -43.55
CA ILE A 531 19.43 2.70 -43.06
C ILE A 531 18.30 3.02 -44.02
N ASP A 532 17.61 2.00 -44.51
CA ASP A 532 16.29 2.12 -45.12
C ASP A 532 15.26 2.41 -44.02
N VAL A 533 14.87 3.68 -43.92
CA VAL A 533 14.00 4.19 -42.86
C VAL A 533 12.60 3.61 -42.96
N ALA A 534 12.10 3.30 -44.16
CA ALA A 534 10.79 2.69 -44.33
C ALA A 534 10.77 1.28 -43.75
N LYS A 535 11.81 0.46 -44.03
CA LYS A 535 11.95 -0.88 -43.45
C LYS A 535 12.21 -0.85 -41.95
N PHE A 536 13.08 0.06 -41.48
CA PHE A 536 13.28 0.29 -40.05
C PHE A 536 11.94 0.64 -39.38
N ASN A 537 11.18 1.53 -40.00
CA ASN A 537 9.90 1.96 -39.45
C ASN A 537 8.80 0.89 -39.52
N ALA A 538 8.93 -0.11 -40.38
CA ALA A 538 8.09 -1.30 -40.41
C ALA A 538 8.50 -2.35 -39.35
N GLY A 539 9.53 -2.09 -38.54
CA GLY A 539 10.02 -3.02 -37.51
C GLY A 539 10.79 -4.22 -38.09
N LYS A 540 11.32 -4.08 -39.31
CA LYS A 540 12.15 -5.11 -39.95
C LYS A 540 13.46 -5.30 -39.21
N TRP A 541 14.13 -6.42 -39.45
CA TRP A 541 15.40 -6.71 -38.79
C TRP A 541 16.57 -5.94 -39.42
N PRO A 542 17.69 -5.72 -38.69
CA PRO A 542 18.87 -5.03 -39.20
C PRO A 542 19.38 -5.59 -40.54
N GLU A 543 19.27 -6.89 -40.77
CA GLU A 543 19.64 -7.53 -42.04
C GLU A 543 18.80 -7.06 -43.23
N GLU A 544 17.57 -6.58 -42.99
CA GLU A 544 16.65 -6.11 -44.02
C GLU A 544 16.75 -4.59 -44.24
N PHE A 545 16.95 -3.81 -43.17
CA PHE A 545 16.98 -2.35 -43.24
C PHE A 545 18.37 -1.74 -43.42
N LEU A 546 19.45 -2.43 -43.06
CA LEU A 546 20.80 -1.93 -43.32
C LEU A 546 21.13 -2.12 -44.79
N GLN A 547 21.65 -1.05 -45.40
CA GLN A 547 22.10 -1.02 -46.78
C GLN A 547 23.62 -0.85 -46.81
N TRP A 548 24.25 -1.57 -47.74
CA TRP A 548 25.71 -1.60 -47.88
C TRP A 548 26.06 -1.00 -49.25
N PRO A 549 26.18 0.34 -49.34
CA PRO A 549 26.42 1.01 -50.62
C PRO A 549 27.79 0.68 -51.24
N ASN A 550 28.73 0.14 -50.45
CA ASN A 550 30.02 -0.36 -50.92
C ASN A 550 29.98 -1.90 -50.92
N GLU A 551 30.28 -2.54 -52.06
CA GLU A 551 30.14 -4.00 -52.23
C GLU A 551 31.14 -4.85 -51.41
N ASN A 552 32.16 -4.24 -50.78
CA ASN A 552 33.26 -4.93 -50.10
C ASN A 552 33.15 -5.04 -48.56
N VAL A 553 31.96 -4.96 -47.97
CA VAL A 553 31.81 -5.08 -46.49
C VAL A 553 31.86 -6.54 -46.04
N SER A 554 32.79 -6.86 -45.13
CA SER A 554 32.98 -8.21 -44.60
C SER A 554 31.78 -8.69 -43.75
N ASP A 555 31.58 -10.00 -43.66
CA ASP A 555 30.51 -10.55 -42.82
C ASP A 555 30.72 -10.23 -41.35
N ALA A 556 31.96 -10.14 -40.88
CA ALA A 556 32.28 -9.74 -39.51
C ALA A 556 31.77 -8.32 -39.20
N GLU A 557 31.96 -7.38 -40.12
CA GLU A 557 31.44 -6.00 -40.01
C GLU A 557 29.91 -5.97 -40.06
N LYS A 558 29.29 -6.75 -40.96
CA LYS A 558 27.82 -6.88 -41.01
C LYS A 558 27.27 -7.40 -39.68
N TYR A 559 27.84 -8.47 -39.13
CA TYR A 559 27.41 -9.03 -37.84
C TYR A 559 27.67 -8.10 -36.67
N ALA A 560 28.74 -7.30 -36.70
CA ALA A 560 28.99 -6.27 -35.69
C ALA A 560 27.91 -5.16 -35.75
N ALA A 561 27.53 -4.72 -36.95
CA ALA A 561 26.44 -3.78 -37.15
C ALA A 561 25.10 -4.37 -36.66
N TYR A 562 24.77 -5.61 -37.01
CA TYR A 562 23.56 -6.27 -36.53
C TYR A 562 23.51 -6.31 -35.00
N ARG A 563 24.61 -6.71 -34.34
CA ARG A 563 24.72 -6.72 -32.87
C ARG A 563 24.56 -5.34 -32.25
N PHE A 564 25.12 -4.31 -32.88
CA PHE A 564 24.91 -2.93 -32.45
C PHE A 564 23.42 -2.58 -32.46
N PHE A 565 22.71 -2.83 -33.57
CA PHE A 565 21.29 -2.50 -33.64
C PHE A 565 20.42 -3.38 -32.74
N TYR A 566 20.73 -4.67 -32.56
CA TYR A 566 20.03 -5.53 -31.61
C TYR A 566 20.10 -5.01 -30.17
N GLY A 567 21.17 -4.30 -29.82
CA GLY A 567 21.47 -3.97 -28.42
C GLY A 567 21.68 -5.20 -27.55
N MET A 568 21.99 -6.35 -28.17
CA MET A 568 22.04 -7.68 -27.57
C MET A 568 23.02 -8.59 -28.32
N PRO A 569 23.57 -9.63 -27.65
CA PRO A 569 24.46 -10.60 -28.29
C PRO A 569 23.81 -11.40 -29.42
N ARG A 570 22.48 -11.56 -29.40
CA ARG A 570 21.70 -12.34 -30.37
C ARG A 570 20.40 -11.63 -30.70
N ARG A 571 19.87 -11.91 -31.89
CA ARG A 571 18.61 -11.42 -32.42
C ARG A 571 17.43 -11.73 -31.47
N ARG A 572 16.83 -10.68 -30.88
CA ARG A 572 15.63 -10.80 -30.04
C ARG A 572 14.87 -9.46 -30.00
N ALA A 573 13.57 -9.51 -30.28
CA ALA A 573 12.72 -8.33 -30.24
C ALA A 573 12.50 -7.85 -28.80
N TYR A 574 12.28 -6.55 -28.65
CA TYR A 574 11.90 -5.95 -27.38
C TYR A 574 10.42 -6.18 -27.09
N ASN A 575 10.10 -6.47 -25.84
CA ASN A 575 8.74 -6.58 -25.34
C ASN A 575 8.30 -5.26 -24.71
N PRO A 576 7.02 -4.87 -24.86
CA PRO A 576 6.49 -3.68 -24.24
C PRO A 576 6.43 -3.80 -22.72
N GLY A 577 6.82 -2.72 -22.06
CA GLY A 577 6.79 -2.53 -20.62
C GLY A 577 5.93 -1.31 -20.24
N LYS A 578 5.76 -1.12 -18.93
CA LYS A 578 4.91 -0.06 -18.38
C LYS A 578 5.48 1.32 -18.69
N THR A 579 4.62 2.33 -18.74
CA THR A 579 5.04 3.73 -18.78
C THR A 579 5.82 4.09 -17.51
N ARG A 580 6.88 4.88 -17.68
CA ARG A 580 7.75 5.44 -16.65
C ARG A 580 8.00 6.90 -16.97
N HIS A 581 8.24 7.70 -15.95
CA HIS A 581 8.68 9.08 -16.13
C HIS A 581 10.16 9.15 -15.73
N LEU A 582 10.99 9.68 -16.62
CA LEU A 582 12.44 9.70 -16.47
C LEU A 582 12.96 11.14 -16.51
N PHE A 583 13.66 11.54 -15.45
CA PHE A 583 14.42 12.79 -15.46
C PHE A 583 15.73 12.61 -16.22
N THR A 584 16.11 13.61 -17.01
CA THR A 584 17.40 13.67 -17.72
C THR A 584 17.96 15.08 -17.59
N PRO A 585 19.27 15.29 -17.78
CA PRO A 585 19.86 16.63 -17.78
C PRO A 585 19.36 17.58 -18.89
N LEU A 586 18.56 17.10 -19.85
CA LEU A 586 18.06 17.93 -20.95
C LEU A 586 17.05 19.00 -20.52
N ARG A 587 16.24 18.71 -19.48
CA ARG A 587 15.18 19.62 -19.00
C ARG A 587 14.75 19.28 -17.57
N GLN A 588 14.03 20.20 -16.92
CA GLN A 588 13.50 19.99 -15.56
C GLN A 588 12.37 18.95 -15.51
N ASP A 589 11.50 18.93 -16.50
CA ASP A 589 10.36 18.00 -16.56
C ASP A 589 10.76 16.59 -17.01
N ALA A 590 10.17 15.58 -16.38
CA ALA A 590 10.41 14.20 -16.75
C ALA A 590 9.92 13.90 -18.17
N TYR A 591 10.62 13.01 -18.86
CA TYR A 591 10.15 12.40 -20.10
C TYR A 591 9.18 11.27 -19.78
N ARG A 592 8.00 11.30 -20.40
CA ARG A 592 7.10 10.14 -20.41
C ARG A 592 7.68 9.10 -21.38
N CYS A 593 8.12 7.98 -20.82
CA CYS A 593 8.76 6.90 -21.55
C CYS A 593 7.97 5.61 -21.47
N GLN A 594 7.86 4.87 -22.57
CA GLN A 594 7.45 3.47 -22.55
C GLN A 594 8.67 2.58 -22.31
N LEU A 595 8.65 1.77 -21.24
CA LEU A 595 9.71 0.80 -21.01
C LEU A 595 9.68 -0.27 -22.12
N ALA A 596 10.83 -0.71 -22.60
CA ALA A 596 10.98 -1.83 -23.52
C ALA A 596 12.08 -2.76 -23.01
N ALA A 597 11.84 -4.07 -22.99
CA ALA A 597 12.80 -5.02 -22.43
C ALA A 597 13.07 -6.19 -23.38
N SER A 598 14.34 -6.55 -23.56
CA SER A 598 14.77 -7.75 -24.27
C SER A 598 15.70 -8.58 -23.40
N GLN A 599 15.71 -9.90 -23.59
CA GLN A 599 16.56 -10.81 -22.83
C GLN A 599 17.00 -12.02 -23.68
N VAL A 600 18.28 -12.38 -23.62
CA VAL A 600 18.85 -13.56 -24.28
C VAL A 600 19.80 -14.31 -23.34
N ALA A 601 19.84 -15.64 -23.48
CA ALA A 601 20.84 -16.47 -22.80
C ALA A 601 21.93 -16.88 -23.79
N VAL A 602 23.19 -16.82 -23.36
CA VAL A 602 24.37 -17.20 -24.14
C VAL A 602 25.22 -18.13 -23.29
N THR A 603 25.62 -19.26 -23.86
CA THR A 603 26.60 -20.15 -23.23
C THR A 603 27.98 -19.78 -23.75
N ILE A 604 28.92 -19.55 -22.84
CA ILE A 604 30.32 -19.25 -23.15
C ILE A 604 31.16 -20.38 -22.57
N ALA A 605 32.10 -20.91 -23.35
CA ALA A 605 33.13 -21.80 -22.84
C ALA A 605 34.07 -21.00 -21.95
N ALA A 606 34.13 -21.33 -20.66
CA ALA A 606 35.11 -20.75 -19.75
C ALA A 606 36.46 -21.46 -19.95
N ASP A 607 37.57 -20.84 -19.52
CA ASP A 607 38.90 -21.48 -19.48
C ASP A 607 38.98 -22.66 -18.49
N THR A 608 37.88 -22.97 -17.80
CA THR A 608 37.68 -24.19 -17.00
C THR A 608 36.64 -25.07 -17.69
N GLN A 609 36.70 -26.40 -17.49
CA GLN A 609 35.82 -27.39 -18.16
C GLN A 609 34.29 -27.19 -17.96
N ALA A 610 33.84 -26.17 -17.23
CA ALA A 610 32.42 -25.87 -17.01
C ALA A 610 31.93 -24.77 -17.96
N GLU A 611 30.96 -25.10 -18.80
CA GLU A 611 30.21 -24.12 -19.59
C GLU A 611 29.51 -23.10 -18.68
N LYS A 612 29.72 -21.80 -18.94
CA LYS A 612 29.05 -20.73 -18.19
C LYS A 612 27.89 -20.16 -18.99
N LYS A 613 26.67 -20.31 -18.47
CA LYS A 613 25.46 -19.70 -19.04
C LYS A 613 25.32 -18.27 -18.52
N LEU A 614 25.34 -17.28 -19.40
CA LEU A 614 25.10 -15.89 -19.09
C LEU A 614 23.73 -15.45 -19.61
N ARG A 615 23.06 -14.56 -18.87
CA ARG A 615 21.78 -13.96 -19.27
C ARG A 615 21.97 -12.46 -19.46
N TYR A 616 21.86 -12.01 -20.70
CA TYR A 616 21.92 -10.60 -21.07
C TYR A 616 20.50 -10.03 -21.09
N ARG A 617 20.33 -8.84 -20.52
CA ARG A 617 19.08 -8.09 -20.50
C ARG A 617 19.36 -6.65 -20.91
N THR A 618 18.51 -6.10 -21.77
CA THR A 618 18.53 -4.69 -22.13
C THR A 618 17.16 -4.08 -21.87
N ASP A 619 17.12 -3.01 -21.08
CA ASP A 619 15.93 -2.21 -20.80
C ASP A 619 16.08 -0.82 -21.43
N LEU A 620 15.05 -0.34 -22.13
CA LEU A 620 15.03 0.94 -22.84
C LEU A 620 13.88 1.80 -22.34
N TRP A 621 14.11 3.11 -22.24
CA TRP A 621 13.09 4.11 -21.96
C TRP A 621 12.79 4.85 -23.25
N LEU A 622 11.74 4.40 -23.95
CA LEU A 622 11.40 4.91 -25.28
C LEU A 622 10.52 6.15 -25.19
N THR A 623 10.85 7.21 -25.91
CA THR A 623 10.06 8.45 -26.00
C THR A 623 10.17 9.02 -27.40
N ASP A 624 9.13 9.66 -27.92
CA ASP A 624 9.15 10.35 -29.22
C ASP A 624 9.74 11.76 -29.14
N GLN A 625 10.00 12.27 -27.93
CA GLN A 625 10.49 13.63 -27.69
C GLN A 625 12.01 13.78 -27.82
N ILE A 626 12.75 12.68 -27.95
CA ILE A 626 14.21 12.67 -28.07
C ILE A 626 14.58 12.08 -29.43
N PRO A 627 15.54 12.68 -30.18
CA PRO A 627 16.08 12.08 -31.40
C PRO A 627 16.49 10.62 -31.18
N PHE A 628 16.20 9.77 -32.16
CA PHE A 628 16.37 8.31 -32.10
C PHE A 628 15.49 7.55 -31.10
N GLY A 629 14.71 8.26 -30.31
CA GLY A 629 13.56 7.76 -29.58
C GLY A 629 13.86 7.07 -28.25
N VAL A 630 15.05 7.28 -27.67
CA VAL A 630 15.51 6.60 -26.45
C VAL A 630 16.08 7.63 -25.47
N ALA A 631 15.52 7.70 -24.27
CA ALA A 631 15.97 8.59 -23.20
C ALA A 631 17.04 7.95 -22.30
N GLN A 632 17.00 6.64 -22.16
CA GLN A 632 17.93 5.83 -21.39
C GLN A 632 17.93 4.41 -21.92
N PHE A 633 19.09 3.77 -21.87
CA PHE A 633 19.17 2.32 -21.96
C PHE A 633 20.07 1.74 -20.87
N GLU A 634 19.65 0.60 -20.32
CA GLU A 634 20.38 -0.16 -19.33
C GLU A 634 20.68 -1.55 -19.89
N THR A 635 21.94 -1.96 -19.84
CA THR A 635 22.36 -3.33 -20.15
C THR A 635 22.82 -4.02 -18.88
N SER A 636 22.29 -5.19 -18.60
CA SER A 636 22.63 -6.01 -17.44
C SER A 636 23.00 -7.43 -17.85
N VAL A 637 24.02 -8.00 -17.21
CA VAL A 637 24.47 -9.38 -17.40
C VAL A 637 24.33 -10.12 -16.07
N TYR A 638 23.66 -11.26 -16.10
CA TYR A 638 23.46 -12.13 -14.96
C TYR A 638 24.15 -13.48 -15.16
N ASP A 639 24.62 -14.08 -14.07
CA ASP A 639 24.92 -15.50 -14.04
C ASP A 639 23.61 -16.27 -14.26
N GLY A 640 23.55 -17.07 -15.32
CA GLY A 640 22.35 -17.77 -15.72
C GLY A 640 21.96 -18.93 -14.80
N SER A 641 22.89 -19.41 -13.96
CA SER A 641 22.65 -20.49 -13.00
C SER A 641 22.26 -19.95 -11.62
N LYS A 642 22.97 -18.92 -11.14
CA LYS A 642 22.77 -18.34 -9.80
C LYS A 642 21.81 -17.14 -9.78
N GLY A 643 21.49 -16.58 -10.95
CA GLY A 643 20.68 -15.36 -11.06
C GLY A 643 21.38 -14.09 -10.57
N GLN A 644 22.67 -14.17 -10.21
CA GLN A 644 23.46 -13.07 -9.66
C GLN A 644 23.77 -12.03 -10.75
N LEU A 645 23.61 -10.74 -10.45
CA LEU A 645 24.03 -9.66 -11.34
C LEU A 645 25.57 -9.60 -11.40
N LEU A 646 26.14 -9.71 -12.59
CA LEU A 646 27.59 -9.67 -12.84
C LEU A 646 28.06 -8.29 -13.30
N SER A 647 27.26 -7.61 -14.13
CA SER A 647 27.55 -6.27 -14.62
C SER A 647 26.25 -5.56 -14.96
N ARG A 648 26.20 -4.26 -14.68
CA ARG A 648 25.12 -3.35 -15.08
C ARG A 648 25.76 -2.07 -15.58
N GLN A 649 25.27 -1.59 -16.72
CA GLN A 649 25.64 -0.31 -17.29
C GLN A 649 24.38 0.44 -17.69
N THR A 650 24.30 1.70 -17.29
CA THR A 650 23.20 2.60 -17.61
C THR A 650 23.76 3.80 -18.35
N LEU A 651 23.19 4.08 -19.53
CA LEU A 651 23.51 5.24 -20.34
C LEU A 651 22.25 6.09 -20.50
N ILE A 652 22.33 7.34 -20.07
CA ILE A 652 21.24 8.34 -20.08
C ILE A 652 21.58 9.43 -21.08
N VAL A 653 20.57 9.97 -21.76
CA VAL A 653 20.77 11.11 -22.65
C VAL A 653 21.20 12.35 -21.86
N THR A 654 22.32 12.94 -22.26
CA THR A 654 22.87 14.17 -21.66
C THR A 654 22.90 15.34 -22.61
N SER A 655 22.81 15.11 -23.92
CA SER A 655 22.69 16.15 -24.94
C SER A 655 21.92 15.62 -26.15
N ALA A 656 21.13 16.46 -26.80
CA ALA A 656 20.39 16.11 -28.01
C ALA A 656 20.11 17.37 -28.85
N SER A 657 19.99 17.19 -30.17
CA SER A 657 19.61 18.28 -31.08
C SER A 657 18.17 18.73 -30.87
N GLY A 658 17.91 20.03 -30.98
CA GLY A 658 16.56 20.60 -30.81
C GLY A 658 16.06 20.63 -29.36
N GLN A 659 16.92 20.31 -28.40
CA GLN A 659 16.67 20.34 -26.96
C GLN A 659 17.68 21.33 -26.34
N SER A 660 17.25 22.55 -26.05
CA SER A 660 18.07 23.50 -25.30
C SER A 660 18.11 23.03 -23.84
N ALA A 661 19.30 22.89 -23.25
CA ALA A 661 19.38 22.87 -21.79
C ALA A 661 18.84 24.22 -21.31
N GLU A 662 17.70 24.22 -20.61
CA GLU A 662 17.26 25.43 -19.89
C GLU A 662 18.39 25.81 -18.94
N THR A 663 19.11 26.87 -19.28
CA THR A 663 20.11 27.48 -18.41
C THR A 663 19.38 27.89 -17.14
N THR A 664 19.71 27.23 -16.04
CA THR A 664 19.36 27.68 -14.69
C THR A 664 19.88 29.11 -14.51
N GLU A 665 18.99 30.09 -14.50
CA GLU A 665 19.24 31.39 -13.86
C GLU A 665 19.28 31.24 -12.34
#